data_AF-A0A553EI61-F1
#
_entry.id   AF-A0A553EI61-F1
#
_cell.length_a   1.000
_cell.length_b   1.000
_cell.length_c   1.000
_cell.angle_alpha   90.00
_cell.angle_beta   90.00
_cell.angle_gamma   90.00
#
_symmetry.space_group_name_H-M   'P 1'
#
loop_
_entity.id
_entity.type
_entity.pdbx_description
1 polymer ?
#
loop_
_entity_poly.entity_id
_entity_poly.type
_entity_poly.pdbx_seq_one_letter_code
_entity_poly.pdbx_strand_id
1 'polypeptide(L)'
;MKKILVLIALSFMTVSTLTAQMKDPQNWVGYEEIMGVKNGLRFYDFDVNLIESSAPANVFWPGDDIRLKFQLINNTSQSIDIDAKVHVFRYGTKGIPNDIWLPQMIKLDYEKVIPVHLSILPNGYVNTSVSVDDIKDFGGYAVVFDLGKYGRRLGTSFAYSMKPSLVKMQYPKQSLDYLGVDFLNRVGVQSIRYGIPFISPDNPDYQGFRQELKKLMKDFMDNNITVMLMFGEGRMAQSMPLGTTRPHLDENGKFLHTKQDLVWLPELDEDFKKFVKELCLDFGWPKGPVTAVCLWNEPWEGTSISGWQADMIRYKEIYTKMAEAVIEAREKDIDVLVGGGDSNSNALDKFFADGTMDILPIFDFLSIHYQGMEAPVLYPEWNKRKDNKGRVKIWDTESWVGNTDDRVGLVIAANRSAGYDRSMGIFGGYMYSGDPNRSVRNMEVRTEKGKETMPKLHNTWSAAAAVGAAQSMIGEREFNRLLFKNGLPWVMIFDGYENKKDDGTIVIAGDLGEAFGAENILFRNVRSLSEARKKVDLHHQLKTLPANSAERKKIENELNTYYPITDGKMILKANPSFQLYDFYGNAIAPKNGIYEIPLNYQGYYMRVNGEKGAFDKLVSAISKADIVGYEPVEIIAKDFTAPIASKPEMELQLTNILNRPVKGVLSVSIGNLDISYPQNVSFKPNETKTIRAKVTNGTASVDNNYPLEVHFDAGKDGFAVHWENMHVNYIAKKTIKIDGNLNDWQNMISQTIEGSSKASISLTEAAWYPYQKFDSNAEGLAHTYLAYDDDYFYFAAKVADKTPNKGTLRFETRNDDDYFYPDTAYMQTIYAMHSTIVTQPAAESDQKALQLPSAKGRMMNYMENTSTTLSMGMDIHLPKDKYTRTSFYFPSINQNGLSVTVYDKDSGKELLSTKIDKLWNGTYLTLDLCGNVRIRCSSYGWWYTTKLSGIFFDSSDNVVNSGNAGASAKLVNRDFDTVGNWMGKYGQLGYYLIGSDSSLPQDVTCHVVSQDDLVPLVWPEQVRRFTYRKRPTLPDGTNGIATDNILIAFNVIPIGEDGMEAETKGTMPRYIGYKCTDYEYALNTVAPEYGGGFEIWRMLVPGMPRKHFYPRQPKSSFDGAVKDGKLITAREGNTLYYECAIPWSEMPDVKKAIDKGDKIKFSARINDDGAGAACMEIARGRSVSKKNSRAFHPDWKEHWANEVEFGVEK
;
A
#
# COMPACT_ATOMS: atom_id res chain seq x y z
N MET A 1 -5.69 -16.57 48.11
CA MET A 1 -4.45 -15.76 48.06
C MET A 1 -3.34 -16.59 47.42
N LYS A 2 -2.63 -16.02 46.43
CA LYS A 2 -1.62 -16.65 45.54
C LYS A 2 -2.15 -17.62 44.47
N LYS A 3 -2.65 -17.07 43.35
CA LYS A 3 -2.53 -17.56 41.94
C LYS A 3 -3.49 -16.81 40.99
N ILE A 4 -3.51 -15.48 41.07
CA ILE A 4 -4.14 -14.60 40.09
C ILE A 4 -3.08 -13.53 39.78
N LEU A 5 -2.16 -13.83 38.85
CA LEU A 5 -1.15 -12.84 38.40
C LEU A 5 -0.38 -13.24 37.12
N VAL A 6 -0.83 -14.20 36.32
CA VAL A 6 -0.09 -14.63 35.10
C VAL A 6 -0.92 -14.59 33.80
N LEU A 7 -2.18 -14.12 33.82
CA LEU A 7 -3.08 -14.25 32.66
C LEU A 7 -3.56 -12.93 32.03
N ILE A 8 -2.91 -11.80 32.32
CA ILE A 8 -3.22 -10.50 31.67
C ILE A 8 -2.06 -10.01 30.78
N ALA A 9 -0.95 -10.74 30.70
CA ALA A 9 0.23 -10.36 29.90
C ALA A 9 0.27 -10.93 28.46
N LEU A 10 -0.77 -11.61 27.98
CA LEU A 10 -0.78 -12.27 26.65
C LEU A 10 -1.96 -11.86 25.75
N SER A 11 -2.60 -10.73 26.05
CA SER A 11 -3.65 -10.14 25.22
C SER A 11 -3.17 -8.86 24.51
N PHE A 12 -1.92 -8.84 24.04
CA PHE A 12 -1.53 -7.92 22.96
C PHE A 12 -1.88 -8.60 21.64
N MET A 13 -3.17 -8.60 21.28
CA MET A 13 -3.49 -8.59 19.85
C MET A 13 -2.91 -7.28 19.33
N THR A 14 -1.85 -7.40 18.55
CA THR A 14 -1.34 -6.35 17.68
C THR A 14 -2.50 -5.86 16.81
N VAL A 15 -3.18 -4.80 17.25
CA VAL A 15 -3.76 -3.84 16.32
C VAL A 15 -2.53 -3.25 15.64
N SER A 16 -2.13 -3.86 14.52
CA SER A 16 -1.25 -3.19 13.59
C SER A 16 -1.98 -1.90 13.23
N THR A 17 -1.54 -0.80 13.81
CA THR A 17 -1.77 0.51 13.20
C THR A 17 -1.16 0.35 11.81
N LEU A 18 -2.02 0.15 10.81
CA LEU A 18 -1.72 0.08 9.39
C LEU A 18 -1.13 1.43 8.98
N THR A 19 0.12 1.65 9.39
CA THR A 19 0.99 2.65 8.78
C THR A 19 1.54 1.94 7.56
N ALA A 20 0.88 2.15 6.42
CA ALA A 20 1.31 1.63 5.12
C ALA A 20 2.66 2.25 4.76
N GLN A 21 3.74 1.66 5.28
CA GLN A 21 5.09 2.12 5.05
C GLN A 21 6.10 1.01 5.35
N MET A 22 7.04 0.82 4.42
CA MET A 22 8.20 -0.06 4.60
C MET A 22 8.92 0.27 5.91
N LYS A 23 9.21 -0.77 6.70
CA LYS A 23 10.01 -0.63 7.94
C LYS A 23 11.47 -0.94 7.66
N ASP A 24 12.39 -0.14 8.20
CA ASP A 24 13.82 -0.42 8.13
C ASP A 24 14.15 -1.86 8.61
N PRO A 25 15.16 -2.54 8.05
CA PRO A 25 15.47 -3.94 8.38
C PRO A 25 15.64 -4.24 9.87
N GLN A 26 16.19 -3.29 10.62
CA GLN A 26 16.36 -3.36 12.08
C GLN A 26 15.05 -3.43 12.88
N ASN A 27 13.92 -3.14 12.24
CA ASN A 27 12.56 -3.18 12.80
C ASN A 27 11.75 -4.38 12.29
N TRP A 28 12.34 -5.29 11.50
CA TRP A 28 11.66 -6.51 11.07
C TRP A 28 11.35 -7.44 12.24
N VAL A 29 10.27 -8.22 12.12
CA VAL A 29 9.87 -9.16 13.17
C VAL A 29 10.97 -10.21 13.34
N GLY A 30 11.42 -10.42 14.57
CA GLY A 30 12.48 -11.38 14.90
C GLY A 30 13.90 -10.89 14.67
N TYR A 31 14.14 -9.65 14.20
CA TYR A 31 15.51 -9.16 13.93
C TYR A 31 16.46 -9.35 15.12
N GLU A 32 16.09 -8.82 16.31
CA GLU A 32 16.93 -8.92 17.51
C GLU A 32 17.09 -10.37 17.99
N GLU A 33 16.04 -11.19 17.87
CA GLU A 33 16.04 -12.60 18.27
C GLU A 33 16.98 -13.43 17.40
N ILE A 34 16.83 -13.34 16.08
CA ILE A 34 17.59 -14.12 15.10
C ILE A 34 19.06 -13.67 15.07
N MET A 35 19.30 -12.34 15.12
CA MET A 35 20.66 -11.79 15.14
C MET A 35 21.33 -11.90 16.51
N GLY A 36 20.54 -12.05 17.58
CA GLY A 36 21.01 -12.01 18.96
C GLY A 36 21.60 -10.65 19.35
N VAL A 37 21.13 -9.55 18.76
CA VAL A 37 21.63 -8.18 19.02
C VAL A 37 20.57 -7.34 19.74
N LYS A 38 20.98 -6.19 20.29
CA LYS A 38 20.08 -5.16 20.79
C LYS A 38 20.23 -3.91 19.93
N ASN A 39 19.15 -3.43 19.35
CA ASN A 39 19.13 -2.24 18.51
C ASN A 39 18.71 -1.00 19.31
N GLY A 40 19.01 0.18 18.75
CA GLY A 40 18.55 1.45 19.30
C GLY A 40 19.05 1.77 20.72
N LEU A 41 20.12 1.13 21.21
CA LEU A 41 20.69 1.53 22.51
C LEU A 41 21.28 2.94 22.42
N ARG A 42 21.13 3.70 23.51
CA ARG A 42 21.73 5.03 23.65
C ARG A 42 23.25 4.96 23.72
N PHE A 43 23.77 3.90 24.34
CA PHE A 43 25.20 3.63 24.50
C PHE A 43 25.48 2.16 24.18
N TYR A 44 26.55 1.93 23.41
CA TYR A 44 27.10 0.60 23.15
C TYR A 44 28.54 0.57 23.62
N ASP A 45 28.94 -0.50 24.31
CA ASP A 45 30.30 -0.67 24.82
C ASP A 45 31.32 -0.75 23.68
N PHE A 46 30.91 -1.23 22.51
CA PHE A 46 31.72 -1.25 21.31
C PHE A 46 30.88 -1.08 20.04
N ASP A 47 31.52 -0.61 18.98
CA ASP A 47 31.00 -0.57 17.61
C ASP A 47 31.79 -1.51 16.70
N VAL A 48 31.16 -1.96 15.61
CA VAL A 48 31.77 -2.78 14.56
C VAL A 48 31.42 -2.15 13.23
N ASN A 49 32.43 -1.89 12.39
CA ASN A 49 32.28 -1.35 11.06
C ASN A 49 32.94 -2.28 10.04
N LEU A 50 32.24 -2.63 8.97
CA LEU A 50 32.82 -3.33 7.81
C LEU A 50 33.68 -2.35 7.01
N ILE A 51 34.99 -2.59 6.94
CA ILE A 51 35.97 -1.70 6.28
C ILE A 51 36.50 -2.27 4.96
N GLU A 52 36.35 -3.57 4.70
CA GLU A 52 36.76 -4.21 3.43
C GLU A 52 35.86 -5.42 3.13
N SER A 53 35.54 -5.62 1.85
CA SER A 53 34.85 -6.80 1.34
C SER A 53 35.49 -7.22 0.02
N SER A 54 35.71 -8.51 -0.17
CA SER A 54 36.27 -9.05 -1.41
C SER A 54 35.28 -9.08 -2.58
N ALA A 55 34.00 -8.80 -2.34
CA ALA A 55 32.99 -8.67 -3.39
C ALA A 55 32.29 -7.28 -3.35
N PRO A 56 32.05 -6.64 -4.51
CA PRO A 56 31.25 -5.43 -4.61
C PRO A 56 29.87 -5.61 -4.00
N ALA A 57 29.41 -4.55 -3.31
CA ALA A 57 28.09 -4.49 -2.66
C ALA A 57 27.75 -5.70 -1.77
N ASN A 58 28.74 -6.44 -1.24
CA ASN A 58 28.51 -7.63 -0.42
C ASN A 58 27.60 -8.68 -1.07
N VAL A 59 27.67 -8.82 -2.39
CA VAL A 59 27.01 -9.89 -3.14
C VAL A 59 28.07 -10.81 -3.74
N PHE A 60 28.16 -12.03 -3.20
CA PHE A 60 29.14 -13.03 -3.59
C PHE A 60 28.52 -14.01 -4.60
N TRP A 61 29.29 -14.40 -5.60
CA TRP A 61 28.93 -15.43 -6.58
C TRP A 61 29.73 -16.71 -6.36
N PRO A 62 29.33 -17.83 -6.97
CA PRO A 62 30.17 -19.02 -7.05
C PRO A 62 31.56 -18.71 -7.60
N GLY A 63 32.59 -19.03 -6.81
CA GLY A 63 34.00 -18.80 -7.12
C GLY A 63 34.60 -17.54 -6.49
N ASP A 64 33.80 -16.65 -5.90
CA ASP A 64 34.34 -15.52 -5.12
C ASP A 64 34.85 -16.00 -3.75
N ASP A 65 36.01 -15.51 -3.32
CA ASP A 65 36.47 -15.69 -1.94
C ASP A 65 35.58 -14.86 -1.01
N ILE A 66 34.98 -15.46 0.02
CA ILE A 66 34.22 -14.71 1.04
C ILE A 66 35.19 -14.22 2.12
N ARG A 67 35.73 -13.00 1.95
CA ARG A 67 36.67 -12.35 2.87
C ARG A 67 36.16 -10.96 3.26
N LEU A 68 36.04 -10.72 4.55
CA LEU A 68 35.50 -9.49 5.12
C LEU A 68 36.47 -8.97 6.19
N LYS A 69 36.66 -7.66 6.26
CA LYS A 69 37.50 -7.02 7.28
C LYS A 69 36.70 -6.00 8.07
N PHE A 70 36.84 -6.02 9.38
CA PHE A 70 36.09 -5.19 10.31
C PHE A 70 37.01 -4.36 11.17
N GLN A 71 36.58 -3.15 11.50
CA GLN A 71 37.12 -2.34 12.59
C GLN A 71 36.18 -2.41 13.79
N LEU A 72 36.70 -2.86 14.92
CA LEU A 72 36.00 -2.80 16.20
C LEU A 72 36.51 -1.61 17.00
N ILE A 73 35.61 -0.81 17.55
CA ILE A 73 35.91 0.40 18.32
C ILE A 73 35.40 0.20 19.75
N ASN A 74 36.29 0.36 20.73
CA ASN A 74 35.92 0.33 22.14
C ASN A 74 35.42 1.72 22.55
N ASN A 75 34.20 1.81 23.07
CA ASN A 75 33.58 3.06 23.54
C ASN A 75 33.67 3.22 25.07
N THR A 76 34.34 2.29 25.74
CA THR A 76 34.54 2.31 27.19
C THR A 76 35.90 2.89 27.58
N SER A 77 36.02 3.33 28.83
CA SER A 77 37.28 3.76 29.44
C SER A 77 38.15 2.60 29.95
N GLN A 78 37.73 1.35 29.74
CA GLN A 78 38.46 0.14 30.14
C GLN A 78 38.93 -0.63 28.91
N SER A 79 39.99 -1.43 29.01
CA SER A 79 40.39 -2.30 27.91
C SER A 79 39.39 -3.44 27.74
N ILE A 80 39.18 -3.84 26.49
CA ILE A 80 38.44 -5.06 26.12
C ILE A 80 39.48 -6.09 25.70
N ASP A 81 39.72 -7.11 26.53
CA ASP A 81 40.59 -8.23 26.23
C ASP A 81 39.79 -9.52 26.42
N ILE A 82 39.46 -10.20 25.32
CA ILE A 82 38.50 -11.30 25.33
C ILE A 82 38.67 -12.26 24.15
N ASP A 83 38.41 -13.55 24.40
CA ASP A 83 38.14 -14.54 23.36
C ASP A 83 36.70 -14.37 22.84
N ALA A 84 36.55 -13.53 21.82
CA ALA A 84 35.28 -13.26 21.18
C ALA A 84 34.86 -14.40 20.23
N LYS A 85 33.57 -14.42 19.92
CA LYS A 85 33.00 -15.33 18.92
C LYS A 85 32.41 -14.51 17.77
N VAL A 86 32.81 -14.84 16.55
CA VAL A 86 32.18 -14.33 15.34
C VAL A 86 31.23 -15.40 14.81
N HIS A 87 29.94 -15.11 14.84
CA HIS A 87 28.90 -15.99 14.30
C HIS A 87 28.65 -15.62 12.84
N VAL A 88 28.79 -16.58 11.94
CA VAL A 88 28.34 -16.49 10.54
C VAL A 88 27.21 -17.48 10.35
N PHE A 89 25.99 -17.02 10.15
CA PHE A 89 24.84 -17.91 9.98
C PHE A 89 23.94 -17.46 8.83
N ARG A 90 23.27 -18.44 8.23
CA ARG A 90 22.33 -18.23 7.14
C ARG A 90 20.97 -17.84 7.71
N TYR A 91 20.32 -16.89 7.08
CA TYR A 91 18.98 -16.43 7.45
C TYR A 91 18.20 -16.03 6.19
N GLY A 92 16.88 -15.87 6.34
CA GLY A 92 16.00 -15.40 5.29
C GLY A 92 14.88 -14.52 5.84
N THR A 93 14.02 -14.05 4.95
CA THR A 93 12.76 -13.39 5.30
C THR A 93 11.54 -14.14 4.76
N LYS A 94 10.46 -14.10 5.51
CA LYS A 94 9.16 -14.69 5.19
C LYS A 94 8.06 -13.62 5.27
N GLY A 95 7.11 -13.73 4.35
CA GLY A 95 5.87 -12.95 4.35
C GLY A 95 4.96 -13.19 5.57
N ILE A 96 4.35 -12.11 6.07
CA ILE A 96 3.25 -12.19 7.04
C ILE A 96 1.92 -12.13 6.23
N PRO A 97 0.98 -13.08 6.41
CA PRO A 97 -0.27 -13.07 5.65
C PRO A 97 -1.02 -11.74 5.74
N ASN A 98 -1.46 -11.21 4.60
CA ASN A 98 -2.12 -9.90 4.45
C ASN A 98 -1.27 -8.67 4.85
N ASP A 99 0.05 -8.82 4.97
CA ASP A 99 0.99 -7.72 5.21
C ASP A 99 2.12 -7.80 4.18
N ILE A 100 2.24 -6.76 3.35
CA ILE A 100 3.32 -6.61 2.36
C ILE A 100 4.42 -5.66 2.83
N TRP A 101 4.21 -4.97 3.95
CA TRP A 101 5.07 -3.90 4.46
C TRP A 101 6.08 -4.40 5.49
N LEU A 102 5.76 -5.47 6.23
CA LEU A 102 6.57 -5.97 7.32
C LEU A 102 7.05 -7.41 7.11
N PRO A 103 8.36 -7.61 6.82
CA PRO A 103 8.98 -8.91 6.80
C PRO A 103 9.14 -9.54 8.19
N GLN A 104 9.11 -10.88 8.23
CA GLN A 104 9.57 -11.69 9.37
C GLN A 104 10.92 -12.33 9.04
N MET A 105 11.92 -12.14 9.91
CA MET A 105 13.22 -12.79 9.78
C MET A 105 13.18 -14.22 10.33
N ILE A 106 13.82 -15.16 9.63
CA ILE A 106 13.92 -16.56 10.03
C ILE A 106 15.38 -17.04 9.95
N LYS A 107 15.81 -17.86 10.91
CA LYS A 107 17.12 -18.51 10.89
C LYS A 107 17.06 -19.78 10.02
N LEU A 108 18.10 -20.04 9.25
CA LEU A 108 18.23 -21.22 8.39
C LEU A 108 19.30 -22.19 8.94
N ASP A 109 19.60 -23.23 8.17
CA ASP A 109 20.29 -24.46 8.59
C ASP A 109 21.82 -24.37 8.72
N TYR A 110 22.42 -23.21 8.43
CA TYR A 110 23.87 -23.00 8.50
C TYR A 110 24.27 -22.02 9.61
N GLU A 111 25.26 -22.42 10.43
CA GLU A 111 25.96 -21.56 11.38
C GLU A 111 27.42 -22.02 11.54
N LYS A 112 28.34 -21.06 11.49
CA LYS A 112 29.77 -21.22 11.76
C LYS A 112 30.17 -20.23 12.84
N VAL A 113 30.87 -20.72 13.86
CA VAL A 113 31.39 -19.90 14.96
C VAL A 113 32.90 -19.85 14.84
N ILE A 114 33.45 -18.66 14.62
CA ILE A 114 34.89 -18.43 14.44
C ILE A 114 35.41 -17.78 15.73
N PRO A 115 36.29 -18.45 16.49
CA PRO A 115 36.91 -17.85 17.66
C PRO A 115 37.93 -16.79 17.22
N VAL A 116 37.86 -15.61 17.84
CA VAL A 116 38.79 -14.50 17.56
C VAL A 116 39.19 -13.88 18.89
N HIS A 117 40.48 -13.90 19.19
CA HIS A 117 41.01 -13.16 20.33
C HIS A 117 41.09 -11.66 19.98
N LEU A 118 40.50 -10.81 20.82
CA LEU A 118 40.45 -9.36 20.62
C LEU A 118 41.02 -8.63 21.84
N SER A 119 42.02 -7.79 21.61
CA SER A 119 42.55 -6.86 22.61
C SER A 119 42.42 -5.42 22.08
N ILE A 120 41.53 -4.65 22.69
CA ILE A 120 41.16 -3.29 22.28
C ILE A 120 41.40 -2.34 23.46
N LEU A 121 42.32 -1.39 23.26
CA LEU A 121 42.63 -0.37 24.28
C LEU A 121 41.39 0.48 24.65
N PRO A 122 41.36 1.10 25.85
CA PRO A 122 40.34 2.08 26.22
C PRO A 122 40.15 3.15 25.16
N ASN A 123 38.90 3.40 24.74
CA ASN A 123 38.60 4.32 23.64
C ASN A 123 39.40 4.04 22.35
N GLY A 124 39.90 2.82 22.15
CA GLY A 124 40.78 2.42 21.05
C GLY A 124 40.04 1.67 19.95
N TYR A 125 40.78 1.05 19.02
CA TYR A 125 40.23 0.21 17.96
C TYR A 125 41.16 -0.96 17.62
N VAL A 126 40.62 -1.99 16.97
CA VAL A 126 41.37 -3.10 16.36
C VAL A 126 40.73 -3.48 15.02
N ASN A 127 41.54 -3.91 14.06
CA ASN A 127 41.04 -4.46 12.80
C ASN A 127 41.16 -5.99 12.83
N THR A 128 40.12 -6.69 12.38
CA THR A 128 40.11 -8.16 12.30
C THR A 128 39.47 -8.63 10.99
N SER A 129 39.87 -9.80 10.51
CA SER A 129 39.37 -10.39 9.25
C SER A 129 38.59 -11.66 9.52
N VAL A 130 37.53 -11.87 8.74
CA VAL A 130 36.68 -13.05 8.74
C VAL A 130 36.72 -13.65 7.34
N SER A 131 36.92 -14.95 7.24
CA SER A 131 36.93 -15.68 5.97
C SER A 131 36.10 -16.95 6.09
N VAL A 132 35.32 -17.26 5.05
CA VAL A 132 34.40 -18.39 5.01
C VAL A 132 34.52 -19.09 3.66
N ASP A 133 34.75 -20.39 3.67
CA ASP A 133 35.10 -21.21 2.50
C ASP A 133 34.15 -22.40 2.27
N ASP A 134 33.19 -22.61 3.18
CA ASP A 134 32.27 -23.73 3.24
C ASP A 134 30.81 -23.37 2.92
N ILE A 135 30.52 -22.11 2.56
CA ILE A 135 29.20 -21.68 2.05
C ILE A 135 28.98 -22.24 0.65
N LYS A 136 27.87 -22.96 0.47
CA LYS A 136 27.48 -23.57 -0.82
C LYS A 136 26.08 -23.17 -1.29
N ASP A 137 25.18 -22.91 -0.35
CA ASP A 137 23.79 -22.60 -0.68
C ASP A 137 23.59 -21.09 -0.89
N PHE A 138 22.82 -20.74 -1.91
CA PHE A 138 22.38 -19.36 -2.14
C PHE A 138 21.45 -18.88 -1.03
N GLY A 139 21.61 -17.63 -0.62
CA GLY A 139 20.82 -17.02 0.45
C GLY A 139 21.52 -15.84 1.14
N GLY A 140 20.91 -15.33 2.20
CA GLY A 140 21.49 -14.30 3.04
C GLY A 140 22.27 -14.87 4.22
N TYR A 141 23.34 -14.17 4.59
CA TYR A 141 24.24 -14.54 5.67
C TYR A 141 24.56 -13.32 6.53
N ALA A 142 24.54 -13.49 7.84
CA ALA A 142 24.87 -12.44 8.80
C ALA A 142 26.19 -12.74 9.50
N VAL A 143 26.99 -11.70 9.77
CA VAL A 143 28.20 -11.77 10.58
C VAL A 143 27.98 -10.98 11.86
N VAL A 144 27.91 -11.67 13.00
CA VAL A 144 27.65 -11.08 14.32
C VAL A 144 28.85 -11.30 15.24
N PHE A 145 29.35 -10.21 15.83
CA PHE A 145 30.41 -10.25 16.84
C PHE A 145 29.79 -10.37 18.24
N ASP A 146 30.18 -11.40 18.98
CA ASP A 146 29.84 -11.63 20.38
C ASP A 146 31.08 -11.47 21.27
N LEU A 147 31.10 -10.39 22.04
CA LEU A 147 32.16 -10.05 23.00
C LEU A 147 31.71 -10.37 24.45
N GLY A 148 30.82 -11.36 24.62
CA GLY A 148 30.39 -11.84 25.92
C GLY A 148 29.69 -10.76 26.74
N LYS A 149 30.31 -10.33 27.85
CA LYS A 149 29.73 -9.33 28.77
C LYS A 149 29.51 -7.96 28.12
N TYR A 150 30.25 -7.62 27.07
CA TYR A 150 30.12 -6.35 26.32
C TYR A 150 28.98 -6.41 25.28
N GLY A 151 28.34 -7.56 25.11
CA GLY A 151 27.20 -7.76 24.24
C GLY A 151 27.57 -8.16 22.81
N ARG A 152 26.57 -8.05 21.93
CA ARG A 152 26.62 -8.48 20.53
C ARG A 152 26.35 -7.33 19.57
N ARG A 153 27.02 -7.33 18.43
CA ARG A 153 26.86 -6.34 17.35
C ARG A 153 26.86 -7.02 15.99
N LEU A 154 25.92 -6.60 15.13
CA LEU A 154 25.98 -6.95 13.72
C LEU A 154 27.21 -6.28 13.11
N GLY A 155 28.12 -7.07 12.56
CA GLY A 155 29.24 -6.58 11.76
C GLY A 155 28.77 -6.23 10.35
N THR A 156 28.12 -7.19 9.68
CA THR A 156 27.46 -6.95 8.39
C THR A 156 26.47 -8.07 8.03
N SER A 157 25.67 -7.84 7.00
CA SER A 157 24.95 -8.87 6.26
C SER A 157 25.41 -8.88 4.80
N PHE A 158 25.50 -10.07 4.20
CA PHE A 158 25.83 -10.27 2.79
C PHE A 158 24.93 -11.32 2.14
N ALA A 159 24.93 -11.37 0.81
CA ALA A 159 24.19 -12.39 0.05
C ALA A 159 25.15 -13.25 -0.78
N TYR A 160 24.91 -14.56 -0.82
CA TYR A 160 25.50 -15.47 -1.79
C TYR A 160 24.43 -15.77 -2.85
N SER A 161 24.70 -15.40 -4.10
CA SER A 161 23.69 -15.34 -5.17
C SER A 161 24.17 -16.03 -6.45
N MET A 162 23.22 -16.43 -7.29
CA MET A 162 23.50 -16.89 -8.65
C MET A 162 24.19 -15.78 -9.46
N LYS A 163 25.13 -16.17 -10.32
CA LYS A 163 25.81 -15.25 -11.23
C LYS A 163 24.90 -14.95 -12.43
N PRO A 164 24.54 -13.68 -12.68
CA PRO A 164 23.67 -13.30 -13.79
C PRO A 164 24.40 -13.34 -15.14
N SER A 165 23.61 -13.37 -16.22
CA SER A 165 24.08 -13.26 -17.60
C SER A 165 23.65 -11.92 -18.20
N LEU A 166 24.41 -10.87 -17.89
CA LEU A 166 24.12 -9.50 -18.34
C LEU A 166 24.35 -9.35 -19.85
N VAL A 167 23.39 -8.76 -20.56
CA VAL A 167 23.51 -8.47 -22.00
C VAL A 167 22.98 -7.07 -22.32
N LYS A 168 23.57 -6.40 -23.30
CA LYS A 168 23.06 -5.11 -23.75
C LYS A 168 21.66 -5.29 -24.34
N MET A 169 20.64 -4.68 -23.73
CA MET A 169 19.26 -4.79 -24.18
C MET A 169 18.49 -3.51 -23.87
N GLN A 170 17.47 -3.20 -24.67
CA GLN A 170 16.75 -1.92 -24.59
C GLN A 170 15.62 -1.92 -23.57
N TYR A 171 14.85 -3.00 -23.46
CA TYR A 171 13.71 -3.07 -22.54
C TYR A 171 13.81 -4.31 -21.65
N PRO A 172 14.75 -4.34 -20.68
CA PRO A 172 14.78 -5.41 -19.70
C PRO A 172 13.44 -5.51 -18.99
N LYS A 173 13.07 -6.75 -18.71
CA LYS A 173 11.81 -7.09 -18.10
C LYS A 173 11.85 -6.77 -16.61
N GLN A 174 12.92 -6.99 -15.86
CA GLN A 174 12.94 -6.64 -14.43
C GLN A 174 13.48 -5.22 -14.18
N SER A 175 12.84 -4.48 -13.27
CA SER A 175 13.31 -3.18 -12.79
C SER A 175 13.50 -3.14 -11.26
N LEU A 176 14.31 -2.20 -10.79
CA LEU A 176 14.50 -1.85 -9.38
C LEU A 176 14.73 -0.34 -9.19
N ASP A 177 14.75 0.09 -7.93
CA ASP A 177 15.32 1.38 -7.52
C ASP A 177 16.82 1.49 -7.92
N TYR A 178 17.35 2.70 -8.04
CA TYR A 178 18.79 2.89 -8.20
C TYR A 178 19.54 2.58 -6.90
N LEU A 179 20.16 1.40 -6.83
CA LEU A 179 20.89 0.89 -5.66
C LEU A 179 22.41 0.87 -5.84
N GLY A 180 22.94 1.57 -6.85
CA GLY A 180 24.34 1.50 -7.26
C GLY A 180 24.61 0.44 -8.33
N VAL A 181 25.48 0.76 -9.28
CA VAL A 181 25.78 -0.10 -10.46
C VAL A 181 26.36 -1.45 -10.04
N ASP A 182 27.21 -1.49 -9.02
CA ASP A 182 27.80 -2.71 -8.50
C ASP A 182 26.73 -3.69 -7.98
N PHE A 183 25.78 -3.18 -7.20
CA PHE A 183 24.69 -4.00 -6.68
C PHE A 183 23.79 -4.52 -7.80
N LEU A 184 23.34 -3.63 -8.69
CA LEU A 184 22.45 -3.98 -9.81
C LEU A 184 23.06 -5.05 -10.73
N ASN A 185 24.35 -4.88 -11.09
CA ASN A 185 25.11 -5.88 -11.84
C ASN A 185 25.21 -7.22 -11.10
N ARG A 186 25.44 -7.17 -9.78
CA ARG A 186 25.60 -8.36 -8.95
C ARG A 186 24.32 -9.19 -8.83
N VAL A 187 23.14 -8.56 -8.80
CA VAL A 187 21.84 -9.24 -8.76
C VAL A 187 21.20 -9.48 -10.14
N GLY A 188 21.79 -8.93 -11.19
CA GLY A 188 21.35 -9.18 -12.57
C GLY A 188 20.26 -8.25 -13.10
N VAL A 189 19.98 -7.13 -12.43
CA VAL A 189 18.90 -6.20 -12.84
C VAL A 189 19.48 -5.09 -13.70
N GLN A 190 18.91 -4.93 -14.90
CA GLN A 190 19.42 -4.04 -15.94
C GLN A 190 18.49 -2.86 -16.26
N SER A 191 17.44 -2.63 -15.47
CA SER A 191 16.54 -1.50 -15.66
C SER A 191 16.27 -0.79 -14.34
N ILE A 192 16.25 0.54 -14.40
CA ILE A 192 15.87 1.38 -13.27
C ILE A 192 14.88 2.47 -13.70
N ARG A 193 14.05 2.88 -12.75
CA ARG A 193 13.37 4.17 -12.80
C ARG A 193 14.23 5.19 -12.07
N TYR A 194 14.52 6.32 -12.72
CA TYR A 194 15.38 7.37 -12.16
C TYR A 194 14.67 8.73 -12.21
N GLY A 195 14.35 9.26 -11.02
CA GLY A 195 13.72 10.57 -10.88
C GLY A 195 14.71 11.70 -11.09
N ILE A 196 14.35 12.68 -11.93
CA ILE A 196 15.10 13.92 -12.13
C ILE A 196 14.17 15.13 -12.04
N PRO A 197 14.60 16.23 -11.43
CA PRO A 197 13.80 17.45 -11.40
C PRO A 197 13.91 18.21 -12.73
N PHE A 198 12.97 19.12 -12.97
CA PHE A 198 13.11 20.11 -14.02
C PHE A 198 14.05 21.24 -13.57
N ILE A 199 15.08 21.50 -14.38
CA ILE A 199 16.03 22.59 -14.18
C ILE A 199 16.09 23.37 -15.50
N SER A 200 15.59 24.61 -15.52
CA SER A 200 15.69 25.47 -16.70
C SER A 200 17.16 25.67 -17.09
N PRO A 201 17.49 25.69 -18.40
CA PRO A 201 18.85 25.92 -18.89
C PRO A 201 19.54 27.18 -18.35
N ASP A 202 18.76 28.20 -17.96
CA ASP A 202 19.27 29.47 -17.42
C ASP A 202 19.56 29.39 -15.91
N ASN A 203 19.31 28.25 -15.27
CA ASN A 203 19.61 28.02 -13.85
C ASN A 203 21.14 27.93 -13.63
N PRO A 204 21.72 28.63 -12.63
CA PRO A 204 23.14 28.52 -12.28
C PRO A 204 23.64 27.09 -12.03
N ASP A 205 22.80 26.23 -11.47
CA ASP A 205 23.12 24.84 -11.15
C ASP A 205 23.00 23.90 -12.36
N TYR A 206 22.44 24.38 -13.49
CA TYR A 206 22.18 23.56 -14.67
C TYR A 206 23.44 22.84 -15.16
N GLN A 207 24.55 23.55 -15.28
CA GLN A 207 25.81 22.97 -15.77
C GLN A 207 26.38 21.91 -14.83
N GLY A 208 26.32 22.14 -13.51
CA GLY A 208 26.75 21.16 -12.51
C GLY A 208 25.91 19.89 -12.57
N PHE A 209 24.58 20.05 -12.59
CA PHE A 209 23.63 18.95 -12.75
C PHE A 209 23.89 18.16 -14.05
N ARG A 210 24.08 18.84 -15.18
CA ARG A 210 24.34 18.22 -16.48
C ARG A 210 25.64 17.42 -16.49
N GLN A 211 26.69 17.90 -15.82
CA GLN A 211 27.96 17.17 -15.71
C GLN A 211 27.81 15.90 -14.84
N GLU A 212 27.13 16.00 -13.70
CA GLU A 212 26.85 14.84 -12.84
C GLU A 212 26.00 13.80 -13.57
N LEU A 213 24.94 14.25 -14.24
CA LEU A 213 24.05 13.37 -14.99
C LEU A 213 24.78 12.67 -16.14
N LYS A 214 25.67 13.39 -16.86
CA LYS A 214 26.47 12.79 -17.93
C LYS A 214 27.37 11.68 -17.42
N LYS A 215 28.02 11.86 -16.27
CA LYS A 215 28.83 10.81 -15.64
C LYS A 215 27.95 9.61 -15.29
N LEU A 216 26.82 9.85 -14.64
CA LEU A 216 25.92 8.78 -14.21
C LEU A 216 25.33 7.99 -15.40
N MET A 217 24.89 8.67 -16.46
CA MET A 217 24.37 8.02 -17.67
C MET A 217 25.45 7.22 -18.40
N LYS A 218 26.70 7.69 -18.40
CA LYS A 218 27.83 6.90 -18.90
C LYS A 218 28.05 5.64 -18.05
N ASP A 219 28.05 5.78 -16.73
CA ASP A 219 28.22 4.65 -15.80
C ASP A 219 27.11 3.61 -16.01
N PHE A 220 25.86 4.02 -16.23
CA PHE A 220 24.76 3.11 -16.57
C PHE A 220 24.97 2.42 -17.92
N MET A 221 25.33 3.18 -18.95
CA MET A 221 25.56 2.65 -20.29
C MET A 221 26.69 1.61 -20.33
N ASP A 222 27.81 1.90 -19.67
CA ASP A 222 28.97 1.01 -19.59
C ASP A 222 28.66 -0.30 -18.85
N ASN A 223 27.60 -0.31 -18.02
CA ASN A 223 27.16 -1.46 -17.22
C ASN A 223 25.87 -2.11 -17.75
N ASN A 224 25.44 -1.79 -18.98
CA ASN A 224 24.20 -2.30 -19.59
C ASN A 224 22.93 -2.03 -18.76
N ILE A 225 22.90 -0.95 -17.99
CA ILE A 225 21.73 -0.51 -17.23
C ILE A 225 20.95 0.50 -18.08
N THR A 226 19.69 0.20 -18.30
CA THR A 226 18.73 1.06 -18.98
C THR A 226 17.98 1.93 -17.98
N VAL A 227 17.63 3.13 -18.41
CA VAL A 227 17.01 4.15 -17.55
C VAL A 227 15.67 4.55 -18.14
N MET A 228 14.64 4.52 -17.31
CA MET A 228 13.43 5.31 -17.51
C MET A 228 13.59 6.60 -16.69
N LEU A 229 13.67 7.75 -17.36
CA LEU A 229 13.71 9.04 -16.68
C LEU A 229 12.31 9.48 -16.29
N MET A 230 12.12 9.79 -15.02
CA MET A 230 10.89 10.38 -14.53
C MET A 230 11.13 11.84 -14.18
N PHE A 231 10.47 12.75 -14.88
CA PHE A 231 10.59 14.18 -14.65
C PHE A 231 9.71 14.61 -13.47
N GLY A 232 10.30 15.22 -12.45
CA GLY A 232 9.62 15.73 -11.25
C GLY A 232 9.60 17.26 -11.20
N GLU A 233 9.58 17.79 -9.98
CA GLU A 233 9.38 19.19 -9.66
C GLU A 233 10.43 20.16 -10.26
N GLY A 234 10.03 21.43 -10.42
CA GLY A 234 10.95 22.53 -10.77
C GLY A 234 11.80 22.96 -9.58
N ARG A 235 13.12 23.16 -9.77
CA ARG A 235 14.07 23.44 -8.68
C ARG A 235 14.08 24.85 -8.08
N MET A 236 13.30 25.81 -8.60
CA MET A 236 13.39 27.20 -8.16
C MET A 236 12.06 27.75 -7.67
N ALA A 237 12.10 28.46 -6.54
CA ALA A 237 10.94 29.18 -6.00
C ALA A 237 10.29 30.10 -7.05
N GLN A 238 11.11 30.81 -7.84
CA GLN A 238 10.66 31.72 -8.90
C GLN A 238 9.96 31.01 -10.06
N SER A 239 10.14 29.69 -10.22
CA SER A 239 9.42 28.91 -11.25
C SER A 239 7.97 28.61 -10.86
N MET A 240 7.58 28.87 -9.62
CA MET A 240 6.26 28.54 -9.07
C MET A 240 5.35 29.78 -9.01
N PRO A 241 4.02 29.63 -9.23
CA PRO A 241 3.08 30.76 -9.24
C PRO A 241 3.18 31.74 -8.07
N LEU A 242 3.37 31.25 -6.84
CA LEU A 242 3.40 32.09 -5.63
C LEU A 242 4.82 32.35 -5.10
N GLY A 243 5.87 32.02 -5.86
CA GLY A 243 7.24 32.05 -5.35
C GLY A 243 7.52 31.03 -4.23
N THR A 244 6.62 30.06 -4.04
CA THR A 244 6.69 29.03 -3.01
C THR A 244 5.81 27.82 -3.37
N THR A 245 6.02 26.73 -2.66
CA THR A 245 5.24 25.49 -2.72
C THR A 245 3.82 25.73 -2.22
N ARG A 246 2.81 25.07 -2.81
CA ARG A 246 1.39 25.41 -2.59
C ARG A 246 0.60 24.26 -1.93
N PRO A 247 0.40 24.24 -0.61
CA PRO A 247 -0.41 23.22 0.07
C PRO A 247 -1.92 23.42 -0.12
N HIS A 248 -2.75 22.54 0.43
CA HIS A 248 -4.17 22.89 0.59
C HIS A 248 -4.32 24.10 1.54
N LEU A 249 -5.46 24.78 1.42
CA LEU A 249 -5.82 25.98 2.18
C LEU A 249 -6.96 25.68 3.15
N ASP A 250 -7.01 26.42 4.26
CA ASP A 250 -8.20 26.49 5.10
C ASP A 250 -9.33 27.30 4.42
N GLU A 251 -10.46 27.45 5.11
CA GLU A 251 -11.61 28.21 4.62
C GLU A 251 -11.29 29.70 4.40
N ASN A 252 -10.34 30.26 5.15
CA ASN A 252 -9.90 31.65 5.09
C ASN A 252 -8.74 31.88 4.10
N GLY A 253 -8.34 30.85 3.34
CA GLY A 253 -7.26 30.94 2.36
C GLY A 253 -5.85 30.86 2.95
N LYS A 254 -5.69 30.43 4.20
CA LYS A 254 -4.38 30.23 4.85
C LYS A 254 -3.80 28.86 4.50
N PHE A 255 -2.49 28.80 4.29
CA PHE A 255 -1.78 27.54 4.01
C PHE A 255 -1.95 26.53 5.15
N LEU A 256 -2.31 25.30 4.80
CA LEU A 256 -2.32 24.17 5.72
C LEU A 256 -0.99 23.41 5.66
N HIS A 257 -0.64 22.77 6.76
CA HIS A 257 0.51 21.87 6.89
C HIS A 257 0.19 20.51 6.26
N THR A 258 0.05 20.50 4.93
CA THR A 258 -0.33 19.36 4.10
C THR A 258 0.67 19.18 2.95
N LYS A 259 0.52 18.12 2.15
CA LYS A 259 1.28 17.96 0.88
C LYS A 259 1.14 19.21 0.02
N GLN A 260 2.18 19.53 -0.73
CA GLN A 260 2.34 20.80 -1.43
C GLN A 260 2.55 20.58 -2.92
N ASP A 261 1.89 21.39 -3.74
CA ASP A 261 2.07 21.47 -5.18
C ASP A 261 3.38 22.17 -5.55
N LEU A 262 4.15 21.49 -6.40
CA LEU A 262 5.48 21.92 -6.84
C LEU A 262 5.55 22.25 -8.34
N VAL A 263 4.39 22.22 -9.03
CA VAL A 263 4.31 22.43 -10.49
C VAL A 263 4.73 23.86 -10.84
N TRP A 264 5.47 24.00 -11.94
CA TRP A 264 5.99 25.28 -12.43
C TRP A 264 4.99 26.03 -13.33
N LEU A 265 5.28 27.30 -13.60
CA LEU A 265 4.51 28.21 -14.44
C LEU A 265 4.44 27.78 -15.91
N PRO A 266 3.29 27.90 -16.61
CA PRO A 266 3.15 27.53 -18.02
C PRO A 266 4.17 28.15 -18.97
N GLU A 267 4.69 29.35 -18.67
CA GLU A 267 5.70 30.01 -19.50
C GLU A 267 7.03 29.23 -19.59
N LEU A 268 7.31 28.33 -18.66
CA LEU A 268 8.52 27.49 -18.63
C LEU A 268 8.35 26.17 -19.39
N ASP A 269 7.22 25.94 -20.03
CA ASP A 269 6.93 24.68 -20.73
C ASP A 269 7.81 24.46 -21.97
N GLU A 270 8.17 25.53 -22.68
CA GLU A 270 9.11 25.44 -23.80
C GLU A 270 10.55 25.20 -23.32
N ASP A 271 10.94 25.75 -22.17
CA ASP A 271 12.22 25.42 -21.52
C ASP A 271 12.26 23.96 -21.12
N PHE A 272 11.16 23.43 -20.57
CA PHE A 272 11.03 22.02 -20.24
C PHE A 272 11.11 21.14 -21.50
N LYS A 273 10.43 21.51 -22.59
CA LYS A 273 10.55 20.82 -23.89
C LYS A 273 12.01 20.76 -24.35
N LYS A 274 12.70 21.89 -24.32
CA LYS A 274 14.13 21.98 -24.69
C LYS A 274 14.99 21.08 -23.81
N PHE A 275 14.78 21.13 -22.50
CA PHE A 275 15.48 20.29 -21.52
C PHE A 275 15.31 18.79 -21.81
N VAL A 276 14.07 18.33 -22.01
CA VAL A 276 13.75 16.94 -22.34
C VAL A 276 14.43 16.52 -23.65
N LYS A 277 14.37 17.38 -24.68
CA LYS A 277 14.97 17.12 -25.99
C LYS A 277 16.48 16.95 -25.89
N GLU A 278 17.17 17.86 -25.20
CA GLU A 278 18.61 17.77 -24.98
C GLU A 278 19.00 16.47 -24.26
N LEU A 279 18.25 16.08 -23.22
CA LEU A 279 18.49 14.82 -22.52
C LEU A 279 18.28 13.59 -23.42
N CYS A 280 17.24 13.59 -24.25
CA CYS A 280 17.00 12.51 -25.19
C CYS A 280 18.10 12.42 -26.25
N LEU A 281 18.56 13.55 -26.81
CA LEU A 281 19.62 13.56 -27.81
C LEU A 281 20.97 13.08 -27.25
N ASP A 282 21.28 13.46 -26.01
CA ASP A 282 22.57 13.15 -25.38
C ASP A 282 22.63 11.75 -24.76
N PHE A 283 21.51 11.28 -24.20
CA PHE A 283 21.47 10.05 -23.40
C PHE A 283 20.47 9.00 -23.90
N GLY A 284 19.70 9.30 -24.93
CA GLY A 284 18.73 8.39 -25.51
C GLY A 284 19.36 7.18 -26.21
N TRP A 285 18.67 6.06 -26.13
CA TRP A 285 19.06 4.82 -26.79
C TRP A 285 19.12 5.00 -28.32
N PRO A 286 20.06 4.35 -29.04
CA PRO A 286 21.10 3.43 -28.56
C PRO A 286 22.41 4.11 -28.13
N LYS A 287 22.48 5.44 -28.19
CA LYS A 287 23.71 6.23 -27.90
C LYS A 287 23.97 6.34 -26.40
N GLY A 288 22.92 6.39 -25.59
CA GLY A 288 22.98 6.31 -24.13
C GLY A 288 21.96 5.32 -23.55
N PRO A 289 21.80 5.29 -22.21
CA PRO A 289 21.00 4.29 -21.51
C PRO A 289 19.51 4.64 -21.41
N VAL A 290 19.10 5.85 -21.77
CA VAL A 290 17.71 6.31 -21.60
C VAL A 290 16.83 5.66 -22.67
N THR A 291 15.86 4.87 -22.23
CA THR A 291 14.98 4.10 -23.12
C THR A 291 13.53 4.54 -23.06
N ALA A 292 13.18 5.31 -22.03
CA ALA A 292 11.85 5.84 -21.82
C ALA A 292 11.88 7.09 -20.95
N VAL A 293 10.84 7.91 -21.08
CA VAL A 293 10.56 9.04 -20.21
C VAL A 293 9.11 9.05 -19.74
N CYS A 294 8.89 9.55 -18.53
CA CYS A 294 7.54 9.82 -18.01
C CYS A 294 7.49 11.11 -17.20
N LEU A 295 6.29 11.67 -17.09
CA LEU A 295 6.05 12.91 -16.36
C LEU A 295 5.45 12.62 -14.98
N TRP A 296 6.18 13.05 -13.96
CA TRP A 296 5.80 13.12 -12.55
C TRP A 296 5.57 11.76 -11.88
N ASN A 297 6.02 11.62 -10.63
CA ASN A 297 5.73 10.43 -9.83
C ASN A 297 4.31 10.49 -9.28
N GLU A 298 3.50 9.46 -9.46
CA GLU A 298 2.17 9.31 -8.88
C GLU A 298 1.34 10.59 -8.97
N PRO A 299 1.10 11.20 -10.14
CA PRO A 299 0.47 12.52 -10.23
C PRO A 299 -1.04 12.47 -9.97
N TRP A 300 -1.48 11.78 -8.92
CA TRP A 300 -2.88 11.59 -8.57
C TRP A 300 -3.62 12.92 -8.41
N GLU A 301 -4.81 12.97 -8.97
CA GLU A 301 -5.60 14.20 -9.06
C GLU A 301 -6.10 14.67 -7.68
N GLY A 302 -6.02 15.98 -7.42
CA GLY A 302 -6.45 16.60 -6.17
C GLY A 302 -5.40 16.58 -5.04
N THR A 303 -4.66 15.49 -4.87
CA THR A 303 -3.46 15.43 -4.00
C THR A 303 -2.69 14.12 -4.14
N SER A 304 -1.36 14.21 -4.18
CA SER A 304 -0.44 13.08 -4.22
C SER A 304 0.67 13.13 -3.17
N ILE A 305 1.22 11.97 -2.81
CA ILE A 305 2.45 11.85 -2.01
C ILE A 305 3.67 12.52 -2.67
N SER A 306 3.73 12.59 -4.00
CA SER A 306 4.81 13.27 -4.74
C SER A 306 4.67 14.79 -4.80
N GLY A 307 3.56 15.34 -4.28
CA GLY A 307 3.28 16.76 -4.36
C GLY A 307 2.63 17.21 -5.67
N TRP A 308 1.97 16.32 -6.42
CA TRP A 308 1.04 16.78 -7.46
C TRP A 308 -0.27 17.26 -6.81
N GLN A 309 -0.63 18.52 -7.00
CA GLN A 309 -1.98 19.03 -6.70
C GLN A 309 -2.46 20.01 -7.78
N ALA A 310 -1.88 19.96 -8.98
CA ALA A 310 -2.37 20.69 -10.14
C ALA A 310 -3.50 19.91 -10.85
N ASP A 311 -4.28 20.57 -11.69
CA ASP A 311 -5.29 19.89 -12.49
C ASP A 311 -4.72 19.07 -13.66
N MET A 312 -5.51 18.10 -14.12
CA MET A 312 -5.15 17.24 -15.25
C MET A 312 -4.90 18.01 -16.56
N ILE A 313 -5.50 19.19 -16.74
CA ILE A 313 -5.23 20.03 -17.92
C ILE A 313 -3.79 20.51 -17.87
N ARG A 314 -3.32 20.98 -16.69
CA ARG A 314 -1.91 21.36 -16.50
C ARG A 314 -0.98 20.16 -16.72
N TYR A 315 -1.38 18.96 -16.30
CA TYR A 315 -0.62 17.73 -16.61
C TYR A 315 -0.53 17.49 -18.11
N LYS A 316 -1.65 17.55 -18.85
CA LYS A 316 -1.70 17.36 -20.30
C LYS A 316 -0.83 18.38 -21.04
N GLU A 317 -0.85 19.65 -20.63
CA GLU A 317 0.00 20.72 -21.20
C GLU A 317 1.49 20.33 -21.12
N ILE A 318 1.99 19.97 -19.93
CA ILE A 318 3.39 19.60 -19.70
C ILE A 318 3.74 18.28 -20.41
N TYR A 319 2.85 17.28 -20.33
CA TYR A 319 3.05 15.98 -20.96
C TYR A 319 3.19 16.12 -22.48
N THR A 320 2.37 16.99 -23.09
CA THR A 320 2.43 17.27 -24.54
C THR A 320 3.81 17.79 -24.93
N LYS A 321 4.39 18.70 -24.14
CA LYS A 321 5.73 19.23 -24.39
C LYS A 321 6.84 18.20 -24.21
N MET A 322 6.72 17.32 -23.22
CA MET A 322 7.61 16.15 -23.10
C MET A 322 7.51 15.25 -24.34
N ALA A 323 6.30 14.96 -24.80
CA ALA A 323 6.08 14.09 -25.95
C ALA A 323 6.59 14.70 -27.26
N GLU A 324 6.33 15.99 -27.51
CA GLU A 324 6.90 16.74 -28.64
C GLU A 324 8.44 16.63 -28.67
N ALA A 325 9.10 16.85 -27.53
CA ALA A 325 10.56 16.73 -27.41
C ALA A 325 11.08 15.34 -27.78
N VAL A 326 10.40 14.28 -27.32
CA VAL A 326 10.76 12.89 -27.64
C VAL A 326 10.55 12.60 -29.12
N ILE A 327 9.45 13.07 -29.72
CA ILE A 327 9.17 12.89 -31.15
C ILE A 327 10.26 13.57 -32.00
N GLU A 328 10.63 14.80 -31.67
CA GLU A 328 11.73 15.51 -32.34
C GLU A 328 13.08 14.79 -32.16
N ALA A 329 13.32 14.13 -31.02
CA ALA A 329 14.52 13.33 -30.83
C ALA A 329 14.51 12.04 -31.69
N ARG A 330 13.34 11.41 -31.88
CA ARG A 330 13.20 10.21 -32.73
C ARG A 330 13.56 10.46 -34.19
N GLU A 331 13.33 11.67 -34.70
CA GLU A 331 13.78 12.09 -36.03
C GLU A 331 15.31 12.11 -36.19
N LYS A 332 16.07 11.96 -35.08
CA LYS A 332 17.54 11.92 -35.03
C LYS A 332 18.08 10.54 -34.63
N ASP A 333 17.33 9.49 -34.94
CA ASP A 333 17.65 8.08 -34.67
C ASP A 333 17.80 7.78 -33.16
N ILE A 334 17.04 8.47 -32.32
CA ILE A 334 16.94 8.22 -30.88
C ILE A 334 15.66 7.46 -30.57
N ASP A 335 15.78 6.31 -29.92
CA ASP A 335 14.67 5.40 -29.64
C ASP A 335 14.30 5.41 -28.14
N VAL A 336 13.55 6.44 -27.78
CA VAL A 336 13.04 6.68 -26.43
C VAL A 336 11.52 6.58 -26.44
N LEU A 337 10.93 5.79 -25.54
CA LEU A 337 9.49 5.70 -25.33
C LEU A 337 8.97 6.88 -24.50
N VAL A 338 7.72 7.26 -24.72
CA VAL A 338 7.02 8.24 -23.89
C VAL A 338 5.79 7.60 -23.25
N GLY A 339 5.56 7.88 -21.98
CA GLY A 339 4.48 7.25 -21.21
C GLY A 339 4.38 7.84 -19.81
N GLY A 340 3.70 7.12 -18.92
CA GLY A 340 3.52 7.54 -17.52
C GLY A 340 2.14 7.18 -16.99
N GLY A 341 1.69 7.89 -15.95
CA GLY A 341 0.37 7.77 -15.34
C GLY A 341 0.40 7.10 -13.97
N ASP A 342 1.37 6.22 -13.70
CA ASP A 342 1.63 5.52 -12.42
C ASP A 342 0.45 4.73 -11.84
N SER A 343 -0.69 4.67 -12.53
CA SER A 343 -1.82 3.78 -12.29
C SER A 343 -2.80 3.84 -13.47
N ASN A 344 -3.61 2.79 -13.63
CA ASN A 344 -4.67 2.76 -14.64
C ASN A 344 -5.66 3.93 -14.49
N SER A 345 -6.18 4.16 -13.29
CA SER A 345 -7.22 5.16 -13.04
C SER A 345 -6.72 6.57 -13.33
N ASN A 346 -5.49 6.88 -12.91
CA ASN A 346 -4.89 8.17 -13.20
C ASN A 346 -4.62 8.38 -14.69
N ALA A 347 -4.20 7.33 -15.42
CA ALA A 347 -4.04 7.42 -16.86
C ALA A 347 -5.39 7.66 -17.58
N LEU A 348 -6.45 6.95 -17.18
CA LEU A 348 -7.79 7.19 -17.71
C LEU A 348 -8.27 8.61 -17.43
N ASP A 349 -8.18 9.06 -16.17
CA ASP A 349 -8.62 10.40 -15.76
C ASP A 349 -7.88 11.51 -16.47
N LYS A 350 -6.57 11.36 -16.68
CA LYS A 350 -5.73 12.41 -17.24
C LYS A 350 -5.64 12.39 -18.75
N PHE A 351 -5.76 11.25 -19.41
CA PHE A 351 -5.50 11.16 -20.85
C PHE A 351 -6.76 10.90 -21.66
N PHE A 352 -7.69 10.10 -21.14
CA PHE A 352 -8.80 9.52 -21.92
C PHE A 352 -10.20 9.92 -21.42
N ALA A 353 -10.30 10.89 -20.50
CA ALA A 353 -11.55 11.27 -19.83
C ALA A 353 -12.63 11.90 -20.72
N ASP A 354 -12.27 12.48 -21.86
CA ASP A 354 -13.21 13.00 -22.87
C ASP A 354 -13.75 11.90 -23.81
N GLY A 355 -13.15 10.70 -23.77
CA GLY A 355 -13.50 9.56 -24.62
C GLY A 355 -12.79 9.56 -25.98
N THR A 356 -11.88 10.51 -26.24
CA THR A 356 -11.06 10.47 -27.45
C THR A 356 -9.78 9.67 -27.23
N MET A 357 -9.19 9.19 -28.32
CA MET A 357 -7.91 8.45 -28.31
C MET A 357 -6.77 9.31 -28.86
N ASP A 358 -6.89 10.64 -28.82
CA ASP A 358 -5.99 11.57 -29.51
C ASP A 358 -4.54 11.48 -29.00
N ILE A 359 -4.37 11.13 -27.72
CA ILE A 359 -3.06 10.93 -27.08
C ILE A 359 -2.47 9.54 -27.34
N LEU A 360 -3.30 8.55 -27.72
CA LEU A 360 -2.88 7.15 -27.88
C LEU A 360 -1.73 6.96 -28.89
N PRO A 361 -1.68 7.65 -30.04
CA PRO A 361 -0.55 7.54 -30.98
C PRO A 361 0.81 7.85 -30.35
N ILE A 362 0.85 8.66 -29.29
CA ILE A 362 2.06 9.06 -28.58
C ILE A 362 2.11 8.55 -27.14
N PHE A 363 1.35 7.51 -26.78
CA PHE A 363 1.36 6.88 -25.46
C PHE A 363 1.94 5.46 -25.60
N ASP A 364 3.26 5.29 -25.48
CA ASP A 364 3.93 4.02 -25.76
C ASP A 364 3.86 3.03 -24.59
N PHE A 365 3.78 3.53 -23.35
CA PHE A 365 3.67 2.70 -22.16
C PHE A 365 2.90 3.39 -21.05
N LEU A 366 2.27 2.57 -20.21
CA LEU A 366 1.67 2.96 -18.93
C LEU A 366 2.58 2.46 -17.81
N SER A 367 3.04 3.37 -16.95
CA SER A 367 3.64 3.01 -15.67
C SER A 367 2.54 2.71 -14.64
N ILE A 368 2.74 1.71 -13.78
CA ILE A 368 1.75 1.31 -12.76
C ILE A 368 2.40 1.05 -11.41
N HIS A 369 1.71 1.46 -10.34
CA HIS A 369 2.08 1.22 -8.95
C HIS A 369 0.94 0.51 -8.21
N TYR A 370 1.28 -0.44 -7.33
CA TYR A 370 0.37 -1.17 -6.43
C TYR A 370 -0.88 -1.80 -7.06
N GLN A 371 -0.79 -2.29 -8.31
CA GLN A 371 -1.95 -2.90 -8.99
C GLN A 371 -2.04 -4.43 -8.89
N GLY A 372 -0.99 -5.13 -8.47
CA GLY A 372 -1.01 -6.58 -8.25
C GLY A 372 -1.62 -7.37 -9.42
N MET A 373 -2.77 -8.02 -9.21
CA MET A 373 -3.48 -8.79 -10.25
C MET A 373 -4.47 -7.94 -11.08
N GLU A 374 -4.53 -6.63 -10.91
CA GLU A 374 -5.48 -5.71 -11.58
C GLU A 374 -4.90 -5.03 -12.84
N ALA A 375 -3.96 -5.72 -13.51
CA ALA A 375 -3.23 -5.23 -14.67
C ALA A 375 -4.12 -4.58 -15.76
N PRO A 376 -3.80 -3.37 -16.26
CA PRO A 376 -4.61 -2.66 -17.25
C PRO A 376 -4.28 -3.08 -18.69
N VAL A 377 -4.44 -4.38 -18.98
CA VAL A 377 -4.05 -4.99 -20.27
C VAL A 377 -5.25 -5.43 -21.12
N LEU A 378 -6.48 -5.17 -20.67
CA LEU A 378 -7.70 -5.61 -21.37
C LEU A 378 -8.29 -4.58 -22.33
N TYR A 379 -7.64 -3.41 -22.52
CA TYR A 379 -8.12 -2.38 -23.45
C TYR A 379 -7.76 -2.75 -24.91
N PRO A 380 -8.74 -3.07 -25.78
CA PRO A 380 -8.46 -3.51 -27.13
C PRO A 380 -7.70 -2.46 -27.96
N GLU A 381 -7.98 -1.18 -27.77
CA GLU A 381 -7.34 -0.07 -28.45
C GLU A 381 -5.84 -0.03 -28.14
N TRP A 382 -5.47 -0.23 -26.88
CA TRP A 382 -4.07 -0.24 -26.44
C TRP A 382 -3.31 -1.43 -26.99
N ASN A 383 -3.95 -2.61 -27.03
CA ASN A 383 -3.37 -3.85 -27.56
C ASN A 383 -3.25 -3.83 -29.09
N LYS A 384 -4.18 -3.17 -29.79
CA LYS A 384 -4.21 -3.09 -31.25
C LYS A 384 -3.41 -1.92 -31.82
N ARG A 385 -3.01 -0.93 -31.01
CA ARG A 385 -2.15 0.20 -31.39
C ARG A 385 -0.95 -0.27 -32.24
N LYS A 386 -0.69 0.45 -33.33
CA LYS A 386 0.38 0.15 -34.30
C LYS A 386 1.48 1.20 -34.36
N ASP A 387 1.24 2.37 -33.79
CA ASP A 387 2.23 3.43 -33.67
C ASP A 387 3.46 2.94 -32.88
N ASN A 388 4.59 3.59 -33.12
CA ASN A 388 5.89 3.42 -32.46
C ASN A 388 6.02 2.18 -31.53
N LYS A 389 6.66 1.11 -32.04
CA LYS A 389 6.92 -0.17 -31.32
C LYS A 389 5.67 -0.98 -30.92
N GLY A 390 4.46 -0.58 -31.35
CA GLY A 390 3.24 -1.38 -31.30
C GLY A 390 2.33 -1.05 -30.12
N ARG A 391 1.84 -2.09 -29.42
CA ARG A 391 0.91 -1.92 -28.31
C ARG A 391 1.49 -1.08 -27.18
N VAL A 392 0.60 -0.48 -26.38
CA VAL A 392 0.97 0.16 -25.10
C VAL A 392 1.58 -0.90 -24.18
N LYS A 393 2.79 -0.66 -23.68
CA LYS A 393 3.48 -1.54 -22.72
C LYS A 393 3.00 -1.26 -21.30
N ILE A 394 2.91 -2.30 -20.47
CA ILE A 394 2.54 -2.15 -19.05
C ILE A 394 3.79 -2.36 -18.18
N TRP A 395 4.27 -1.30 -17.55
CA TRP A 395 5.49 -1.29 -16.76
C TRP A 395 5.21 -1.01 -15.30
N ASP A 396 5.41 -2.02 -14.47
CA ASP A 396 5.42 -1.83 -13.02
C ASP A 396 6.73 -1.16 -12.60
N THR A 397 6.57 0.00 -11.97
CA THR A 397 7.67 0.89 -11.60
C THR A 397 7.72 1.22 -10.11
N GLU A 398 6.72 0.78 -9.33
CA GLU A 398 6.64 0.98 -7.87
C GLU A 398 5.50 0.16 -7.20
N SER A 399 5.53 -1.18 -7.19
CA SER A 399 4.49 -1.98 -6.49
C SER A 399 4.96 -2.74 -5.24
N TRP A 400 6.23 -3.13 -5.17
CA TRP A 400 6.86 -3.73 -3.97
C TRP A 400 6.05 -4.85 -3.25
N VAL A 401 5.34 -5.72 -3.98
CA VAL A 401 4.44 -6.72 -3.36
C VAL A 401 5.21 -7.93 -2.79
N GLY A 402 6.29 -8.33 -3.46
CA GLY A 402 7.14 -9.48 -3.14
C GLY A 402 8.29 -9.15 -2.18
N ASN A 403 8.04 -8.39 -1.12
CA ASN A 403 9.05 -7.86 -0.18
C ASN A 403 9.77 -8.89 0.71
N THR A 404 9.68 -10.18 0.39
CA THR A 404 10.28 -11.25 1.17
C THR A 404 10.86 -12.30 0.25
N ASP A 405 11.84 -13.04 0.76
CA ASP A 405 12.65 -13.97 -0.03
C ASP A 405 11.77 -15.04 -0.70
N ASP A 406 10.76 -15.52 0.03
CA ASP A 406 9.87 -16.59 -0.42
C ASP A 406 8.73 -16.13 -1.35
N ARG A 407 8.47 -14.81 -1.44
CA ARG A 407 7.45 -14.22 -2.33
C ARG A 407 8.01 -13.70 -3.65
N VAL A 408 9.19 -13.09 -3.65
CA VAL A 408 9.64 -12.22 -4.77
C VAL A 408 9.63 -12.91 -6.14
N GLY A 409 10.11 -14.15 -6.20
CA GLY A 409 10.15 -14.94 -7.43
C GLY A 409 8.76 -15.28 -7.98
N LEU A 410 7.83 -15.63 -7.08
CA LEU A 410 6.44 -15.92 -7.43
C LEU A 410 5.70 -14.67 -7.88
N VAL A 411 5.89 -13.54 -7.19
CA VAL A 411 5.27 -12.26 -7.56
C VAL A 411 5.72 -11.82 -8.95
N ILE A 412 7.02 -11.93 -9.26
CA ILE A 412 7.53 -11.64 -10.61
C ILE A 412 6.82 -12.51 -11.65
N ALA A 413 6.73 -13.83 -11.41
CA ALA A 413 6.08 -14.75 -12.35
C ALA A 413 4.59 -14.43 -12.55
N ALA A 414 3.87 -14.18 -11.45
CA ALA A 414 2.45 -13.84 -11.48
C ALA A 414 2.20 -12.52 -12.23
N ASN A 415 2.99 -11.48 -11.99
CA ASN A 415 2.90 -10.22 -12.73
C ASN A 415 3.08 -10.43 -14.23
N ARG A 416 4.00 -11.31 -14.67
CA ARG A 416 4.13 -11.65 -16.12
C ARG A 416 2.91 -12.33 -16.68
N SER A 417 2.33 -13.27 -15.94
CA SER A 417 1.10 -13.93 -16.35
C SER A 417 -0.10 -12.97 -16.40
N ALA A 418 -0.09 -11.93 -15.57
CA ALA A 418 -1.09 -10.86 -15.58
C ALA A 418 -0.88 -9.86 -16.74
N GLY A 419 0.17 -9.99 -17.55
CA GLY A 419 0.41 -9.18 -18.74
C GLY A 419 1.44 -8.05 -18.58
N TYR A 420 2.21 -8.05 -17.49
CA TYR A 420 3.23 -7.02 -17.25
C TYR A 420 4.42 -7.19 -18.22
N ASP A 421 4.70 -6.16 -19.02
CA ASP A 421 5.91 -6.08 -19.86
C ASP A 421 7.16 -5.84 -19.03
N ARG A 422 7.02 -5.19 -17.86
CA ARG A 422 8.06 -5.02 -16.85
C ARG A 422 7.48 -5.20 -15.45
N SER A 423 8.15 -5.93 -14.58
CA SER A 423 7.75 -6.19 -13.19
C SER A 423 8.68 -5.50 -12.22
N MET A 424 8.16 -5.06 -11.07
CA MET A 424 8.95 -4.58 -9.95
C MET A 424 8.50 -5.25 -8.65
N GLY A 425 9.12 -6.39 -8.36
CA GLY A 425 8.65 -7.28 -7.31
C GLY A 425 8.93 -6.81 -5.88
N ILE A 426 9.95 -5.99 -5.63
CA ILE A 426 10.48 -5.76 -4.28
C ILE A 426 11.01 -4.34 -4.09
N PHE A 427 10.91 -3.82 -2.86
CA PHE A 427 11.53 -2.57 -2.44
C PHE A 427 13.05 -2.71 -2.28
N GLY A 428 13.81 -1.78 -2.88
CA GLY A 428 15.28 -1.84 -2.89
C GLY A 428 15.95 -1.88 -1.51
N GLY A 429 15.36 -1.17 -0.53
CA GLY A 429 15.88 -1.13 0.84
C GLY A 429 15.82 -2.48 1.59
N TYR A 430 15.05 -3.45 1.08
CA TYR A 430 14.98 -4.81 1.63
C TYR A 430 16.00 -5.76 1.03
N MET A 431 16.76 -5.31 0.05
CA MET A 431 17.90 -6.04 -0.50
C MET A 431 19.23 -5.36 -0.17
N TYR A 432 19.28 -4.02 -0.16
CA TYR A 432 20.52 -3.28 0.04
C TYR A 432 20.32 -1.98 0.82
N SER A 433 21.13 -1.79 1.86
CA SER A 433 21.11 -0.58 2.69
C SER A 433 21.97 0.57 2.16
N GLY A 434 22.60 0.41 0.99
CA GLY A 434 23.50 1.39 0.39
C GLY A 434 22.87 2.22 -0.73
N ASP A 435 21.57 2.49 -0.65
CA ASP A 435 20.89 3.43 -1.55
C ASP A 435 21.66 4.77 -1.60
N PRO A 436 22.18 5.20 -2.76
CA PRO A 436 22.99 6.42 -2.89
C PRO A 436 22.28 7.72 -2.50
N ASN A 437 20.94 7.72 -2.49
CA ASN A 437 20.10 8.87 -2.19
C ASN A 437 19.62 8.92 -0.74
N ARG A 438 19.58 7.77 -0.06
CA ARG A 438 19.00 7.65 1.30
C ARG A 438 20.02 7.25 2.37
N SER A 439 21.19 6.78 1.98
CA SER A 439 22.17 6.23 2.91
C SER A 439 23.36 7.16 3.14
N VAL A 440 23.98 7.00 4.31
CA VAL A 440 25.24 7.67 4.66
C VAL A 440 26.34 7.13 3.75
N ARG A 441 26.87 7.97 2.86
CA ARG A 441 27.83 7.57 1.82
C ARG A 441 29.24 7.23 2.32
N ASN A 442 29.66 7.87 3.40
CA ASN A 442 30.99 7.73 3.94
C ASN A 442 30.94 7.39 5.43
N MET A 443 31.95 6.68 5.92
CA MET A 443 32.11 6.42 7.34
C MET A 443 33.50 6.85 7.81
N GLU A 444 33.58 7.22 9.09
CA GLU A 444 34.85 7.48 9.75
C GLU A 444 35.45 6.14 10.20
N VAL A 445 36.73 5.94 9.89
CA VAL A 445 37.54 4.86 10.42
C VAL A 445 38.75 5.42 11.14
N ARG A 446 39.26 4.67 12.11
CA ARG A 446 40.48 5.01 12.83
C ARG A 446 41.68 4.32 12.18
N THR A 447 42.75 5.07 11.95
CA THR A 447 44.03 4.61 11.41
C THR A 447 45.16 5.10 12.31
N GLU A 448 46.39 4.67 12.04
CA GLU A 448 47.58 5.15 12.75
C GLU A 448 47.77 6.68 12.58
N LYS A 449 47.19 7.27 11.53
CA LYS A 449 47.23 8.70 11.23
C LYS A 449 46.09 9.49 11.88
N GLY A 450 45.22 8.84 12.66
CA GLY A 450 44.06 9.46 13.28
C GLY A 450 42.75 8.98 12.63
N LYS A 451 41.80 9.90 12.44
CA LYS A 451 40.49 9.59 11.84
C LYS A 451 40.54 9.86 10.35
N GLU A 452 40.17 8.85 9.55
CA GLU A 452 40.08 8.94 8.09
C GLU A 452 38.64 8.68 7.64
N THR A 453 38.25 9.25 6.50
CA THR A 453 36.93 9.04 5.90
C THR A 453 37.08 8.11 4.71
N MET A 454 36.23 7.08 4.63
CA MET A 454 36.18 6.16 3.48
C MET A 454 34.73 5.90 3.04
N PRO A 455 34.50 5.43 1.79
CA PRO A 455 33.18 4.98 1.35
C PRO A 455 32.63 3.92 2.30
N LYS A 456 31.36 4.05 2.68
CA LYS A 456 30.71 3.10 3.57
C LYS A 456 30.37 1.82 2.81
N LEU A 457 30.70 0.67 3.37
CA LEU A 457 30.20 -0.62 2.92
C LEU A 457 28.89 -0.92 3.63
N HIS A 458 27.85 -1.22 2.86
CA HIS A 458 26.50 -1.37 3.38
C HIS A 458 26.09 -2.85 3.48
N ASN A 459 25.08 -3.10 4.31
CA ASN A 459 24.49 -4.42 4.43
C ASN A 459 23.72 -4.77 3.16
N THR A 460 23.90 -6.02 2.73
CA THR A 460 23.08 -6.69 1.73
C THR A 460 22.28 -7.78 2.40
N TRP A 461 20.97 -7.78 2.17
CA TRP A 461 20.02 -8.65 2.84
C TRP A 461 19.66 -9.87 1.98
N SER A 462 19.07 -10.87 2.62
CA SER A 462 18.80 -12.19 2.05
C SER A 462 17.97 -12.17 0.75
N ALA A 463 17.05 -11.21 0.61
CA ALA A 463 16.22 -11.06 -0.59
C ALA A 463 17.02 -10.80 -1.87
N ALA A 464 18.25 -10.26 -1.78
CA ALA A 464 19.11 -10.07 -2.94
C ALA A 464 19.43 -11.40 -3.66
N ALA A 465 19.60 -12.49 -2.92
CA ALA A 465 19.82 -13.82 -3.50
C ALA A 465 18.57 -14.35 -4.21
N ALA A 466 17.38 -14.12 -3.66
CA ALA A 466 16.12 -14.53 -4.28
C ALA A 466 15.84 -13.75 -5.58
N VAL A 467 16.19 -12.45 -5.65
CA VAL A 467 16.13 -11.69 -6.90
C VAL A 467 17.14 -12.21 -7.92
N GLY A 468 18.37 -12.51 -7.51
CA GLY A 468 19.37 -13.13 -8.41
C GLY A 468 18.91 -14.48 -8.97
N ALA A 469 18.20 -15.28 -8.17
CA ALA A 469 17.55 -16.50 -8.62
C ALA A 469 16.43 -16.22 -9.63
N ALA A 470 15.55 -15.25 -9.36
CA ALA A 470 14.48 -14.87 -10.28
C ALA A 470 15.04 -14.35 -11.63
N GLN A 471 16.14 -13.59 -11.63
CA GLN A 471 16.81 -13.16 -12.86
C GLN A 471 17.41 -14.32 -13.65
N SER A 472 17.96 -15.32 -12.96
CA SER A 472 18.55 -16.50 -13.62
C SER A 472 17.48 -17.45 -14.16
N MET A 473 16.43 -17.69 -13.38
CA MET A 473 15.38 -18.67 -13.66
C MET A 473 14.30 -18.11 -14.60
N ILE A 474 13.77 -16.92 -14.33
CA ILE A 474 12.76 -16.27 -15.17
C ILE A 474 13.47 -15.34 -16.15
N GLY A 475 14.13 -14.29 -15.63
CA GLY A 475 14.86 -13.31 -16.42
C GLY A 475 14.00 -12.69 -17.52
N GLU A 476 14.49 -12.72 -18.75
CA GLU A 476 13.88 -12.07 -19.91
C GLU A 476 12.90 -12.98 -20.67
N ARG A 477 12.60 -14.17 -20.11
CA ARG A 477 11.75 -15.18 -20.75
C ARG A 477 10.31 -14.69 -20.86
N GLU A 478 9.68 -14.95 -22.00
CA GLU A 478 8.29 -14.57 -22.22
C GLU A 478 7.35 -15.54 -21.54
N PHE A 479 6.33 -15.00 -20.88
CA PHE A 479 5.22 -15.80 -20.41
C PHE A 479 4.45 -16.38 -21.61
N ASN A 480 4.24 -17.70 -21.59
CA ASN A 480 3.52 -18.41 -22.64
C ASN A 480 2.06 -18.61 -22.26
N ARG A 481 1.81 -19.33 -21.16
CA ARG A 481 0.48 -19.70 -20.68
C ARG A 481 0.49 -20.25 -19.26
N LEU A 482 -0.69 -20.25 -18.63
CA LEU A 482 -0.99 -21.13 -17.51
C LEU A 482 -1.23 -22.55 -18.04
N LEU A 483 -0.64 -23.56 -17.38
CA LEU A 483 -0.86 -24.96 -17.76
C LEU A 483 -2.28 -25.41 -17.42
N PHE A 484 -2.77 -25.05 -16.23
CA PHE A 484 -4.12 -25.32 -15.76
C PHE A 484 -4.92 -24.01 -15.82
N LYS A 485 -5.96 -23.99 -16.66
CA LYS A 485 -6.87 -22.83 -16.83
C LYS A 485 -8.21 -22.98 -16.08
N ASN A 486 -8.54 -24.19 -15.65
CA ASN A 486 -9.77 -24.49 -14.91
C ASN A 486 -9.50 -25.47 -13.75
N GLY A 487 -8.45 -25.16 -12.98
CA GLY A 487 -7.99 -25.97 -11.85
C GLY A 487 -6.64 -25.49 -11.33
N LEU A 488 -6.16 -26.15 -10.27
CA LEU A 488 -4.93 -25.85 -9.55
C LEU A 488 -3.97 -27.05 -9.62
N PRO A 489 -2.66 -26.85 -9.43
CA PRO A 489 -1.96 -25.64 -8.93
C PRO A 489 -1.70 -24.57 -10.00
N TRP A 490 -1.17 -23.42 -9.55
CA TRP A 490 -0.69 -22.37 -10.43
C TRP A 490 0.64 -22.79 -11.06
N VAL A 491 0.61 -23.09 -12.35
CA VAL A 491 1.78 -23.51 -13.14
C VAL A 491 1.94 -22.56 -14.32
N MET A 492 2.93 -21.68 -14.22
CA MET A 492 3.24 -20.64 -15.21
C MET A 492 4.39 -21.10 -16.09
N ILE A 493 4.14 -21.20 -17.40
CA ILE A 493 5.14 -21.65 -18.38
C ILE A 493 5.77 -20.43 -19.05
N PHE A 494 7.09 -20.37 -19.03
CA PHE A 494 7.90 -19.37 -19.71
C PHE A 494 8.72 -20.01 -20.84
N ASP A 495 8.73 -19.36 -22.00
CA ASP A 495 9.50 -19.80 -23.16
C ASP A 495 11.00 -19.55 -22.95
N GLY A 496 11.87 -20.37 -23.54
CA GLY A 496 13.31 -20.16 -23.46
C GLY A 496 13.82 -19.04 -24.38
N TYR A 497 15.02 -18.52 -24.10
CA TYR A 497 15.61 -17.42 -24.86
C TYR A 497 15.81 -17.76 -26.34
N GLU A 498 15.66 -16.76 -27.23
CA GLU A 498 15.94 -16.90 -28.67
C GLU A 498 15.21 -18.09 -29.31
N ASN A 499 14.00 -18.41 -28.84
CA ASN A 499 13.22 -19.59 -29.25
C ASN A 499 13.90 -20.94 -28.95
N LYS A 500 14.90 -20.98 -28.07
CA LYS A 500 15.50 -22.21 -27.56
C LYS A 500 14.57 -22.81 -26.52
N LYS A 501 13.62 -23.62 -26.99
CA LYS A 501 12.58 -24.22 -26.15
C LYS A 501 13.09 -24.92 -24.90
N ASP A 502 14.25 -25.60 -24.99
CA ASP A 502 14.85 -26.32 -23.86
C ASP A 502 15.58 -25.42 -22.84
N ASP A 503 15.57 -24.10 -23.05
CA ASP A 503 15.92 -23.08 -22.04
C ASP A 503 14.69 -22.56 -21.27
N GLY A 504 13.49 -23.12 -21.52
CA GLY A 504 12.26 -22.72 -20.84
C GLY A 504 12.29 -22.94 -19.33
N THR A 505 11.42 -22.22 -18.63
CA THR A 505 11.26 -22.29 -17.17
C THR A 505 9.80 -22.47 -16.82
N ILE A 506 9.52 -23.27 -15.79
CA ILE A 506 8.20 -23.43 -15.21
C ILE A 506 8.26 -22.94 -13.77
N VAL A 507 7.33 -22.05 -13.41
CA VAL A 507 7.15 -21.60 -12.01
C VAL A 507 5.90 -22.26 -11.46
N ILE A 508 6.04 -22.92 -10.30
CA ILE A 508 4.97 -23.70 -9.66
C ILE A 508 4.71 -23.12 -8.27
N ALA A 509 3.45 -22.83 -7.98
CA ALA A 509 2.97 -22.45 -6.66
C ALA A 509 1.56 -22.99 -6.43
N GLY A 510 1.22 -23.22 -5.17
CA GLY A 510 -0.12 -23.68 -4.80
C GLY A 510 -1.09 -22.58 -4.39
N ASP A 511 -0.58 -21.44 -3.93
CA ASP A 511 -1.37 -20.37 -3.34
C ASP A 511 -0.82 -18.98 -3.71
N LEU A 512 -1.55 -18.22 -4.53
CA LEU A 512 -1.23 -16.82 -4.83
C LEU A 512 -1.86 -15.84 -3.82
N GLY A 513 -2.83 -16.30 -3.02
CA GLY A 513 -3.60 -15.45 -2.12
C GLY A 513 -2.79 -14.90 -0.96
N GLU A 514 -1.66 -15.52 -0.62
CA GLU A 514 -0.76 -15.03 0.41
C GLU A 514 -0.07 -13.72 0.02
N ALA A 515 0.38 -13.61 -1.23
CA ALA A 515 1.08 -12.43 -1.75
C ALA A 515 0.12 -11.35 -2.26
N PHE A 516 -0.99 -11.75 -2.89
CA PHE A 516 -1.92 -10.83 -3.57
C PHE A 516 -3.25 -10.65 -2.84
N GLY A 517 -3.48 -11.34 -1.72
CA GLY A 517 -4.77 -11.42 -1.03
C GLY A 517 -5.69 -12.46 -1.66
N ALA A 518 -6.17 -13.43 -0.87
CA ALA A 518 -6.99 -14.55 -1.37
C ALA A 518 -8.25 -14.09 -2.09
N GLU A 519 -8.84 -12.99 -1.63
CA GLU A 519 -10.05 -12.42 -2.23
C GLU A 519 -9.85 -11.80 -3.62
N ASN A 520 -8.61 -11.62 -4.08
CA ASN A 520 -8.29 -11.09 -5.41
C ASN A 520 -8.08 -12.20 -6.47
N ILE A 521 -8.01 -13.47 -6.05
CA ILE A 521 -7.59 -14.61 -6.87
C ILE A 521 -8.77 -15.54 -7.17
N LEU A 522 -8.76 -16.20 -8.33
CA LEU A 522 -9.70 -17.30 -8.64
C LEU A 522 -9.41 -18.54 -7.80
N PHE A 523 -10.38 -19.45 -7.66
CA PHE A 523 -10.26 -20.64 -6.80
C PHE A 523 -10.01 -20.32 -5.32
N ARG A 524 -10.37 -19.11 -4.86
CA ARG A 524 -10.14 -18.64 -3.48
C ARG A 524 -10.74 -19.53 -2.40
N ASN A 525 -11.84 -20.21 -2.73
CA ASN A 525 -12.54 -21.12 -1.81
C ASN A 525 -11.86 -22.47 -1.67
N VAL A 526 -10.95 -22.85 -2.58
CA VAL A 526 -10.23 -24.12 -2.53
C VAL A 526 -9.08 -24.00 -1.54
N ARG A 527 -9.17 -24.72 -0.43
CA ARG A 527 -8.14 -24.75 0.61
C ARG A 527 -7.47 -26.12 0.70
N SER A 528 -6.54 -26.25 1.66
CA SER A 528 -5.96 -27.55 1.93
C SER A 528 -6.90 -28.46 2.70
N LEU A 529 -6.71 -29.77 2.57
CA LEU A 529 -7.52 -30.76 3.29
C LEU A 529 -7.35 -30.65 4.82
N SER A 530 -6.20 -30.20 5.33
CA SER A 530 -6.03 -29.97 6.77
C SER A 530 -6.81 -28.76 7.25
N GLU A 531 -6.82 -27.67 6.48
CA GLU A 531 -7.63 -26.48 6.77
C GLU A 531 -9.13 -26.81 6.71
N ALA A 532 -9.56 -27.51 5.65
CA ALA A 532 -10.96 -27.92 5.47
C ALA A 532 -11.47 -28.78 6.64
N ARG A 533 -10.68 -29.76 7.11
CA ARG A 533 -11.01 -30.57 8.31
C ARG A 533 -11.18 -29.69 9.54
N LYS A 534 -10.24 -28.78 9.78
CA LYS A 534 -10.31 -27.86 10.91
C LYS A 534 -11.56 -26.98 10.84
N LYS A 535 -11.94 -26.47 9.66
CA LYS A 535 -13.17 -25.70 9.47
C LYS A 535 -14.42 -26.52 9.78
N VAL A 536 -14.50 -27.77 9.32
CA VAL A 536 -15.60 -28.69 9.68
C VAL A 536 -15.71 -28.86 11.19
N ASP A 537 -14.60 -29.13 11.88
CA ASP A 537 -14.58 -29.31 13.34
C ASP A 537 -15.04 -28.05 14.08
N LEU A 538 -14.62 -26.87 13.62
CA LEU A 538 -15.03 -25.58 14.16
C LEU A 538 -16.53 -25.31 13.94
N HIS A 539 -17.06 -25.59 12.74
CA HIS A 539 -18.50 -25.47 12.47
C HIS A 539 -19.34 -26.44 13.31
N HIS A 540 -18.87 -27.67 13.55
CA HIS A 540 -19.53 -28.59 14.47
C HIS A 540 -19.56 -28.07 15.91
N GLN A 541 -18.47 -27.46 16.38
CA GLN A 541 -18.45 -26.82 17.70
C GLN A 541 -19.46 -25.67 17.80
N LEU A 542 -19.55 -24.82 16.77
CA LEU A 542 -20.50 -23.70 16.73
C LEU A 542 -21.97 -24.12 16.89
N LYS A 543 -22.35 -25.31 16.39
CA LYS A 543 -23.72 -25.85 16.50
C LYS A 543 -24.15 -26.08 17.96
N THR A 544 -23.20 -26.18 18.89
CA THR A 544 -23.44 -26.47 20.32
C THR A 544 -23.23 -25.28 21.25
N LEU A 545 -22.69 -24.17 20.76
CA LEU A 545 -22.30 -23.01 21.57
C LEU A 545 -23.40 -21.93 21.60
N PRO A 546 -23.65 -21.28 22.76
CA PRO A 546 -24.56 -20.14 22.84
C PRO A 546 -24.14 -18.99 21.92
N ALA A 547 -25.11 -18.29 21.33
CA ALA A 547 -24.86 -17.21 20.34
C ALA A 547 -23.96 -16.07 20.83
N ASN A 548 -23.89 -15.83 22.14
CA ASN A 548 -23.13 -14.72 22.72
C ASN A 548 -21.88 -15.15 23.52
N SER A 549 -21.46 -16.43 23.43
CA SER A 549 -20.29 -16.89 24.20
C SER A 549 -18.97 -16.34 23.63
N ALA A 550 -17.98 -16.14 24.50
CA ALA A 550 -16.65 -15.70 24.09
C ALA A 550 -15.95 -16.76 23.21
N GLU A 551 -16.21 -18.03 23.50
CA GLU A 551 -15.74 -19.18 22.74
C GLU A 551 -16.29 -19.16 21.31
N ARG A 552 -17.58 -18.83 21.13
CA ARG A 552 -18.19 -18.70 19.81
C ARG A 552 -17.51 -17.62 18.98
N LYS A 553 -17.35 -16.41 19.54
CA LYS A 553 -16.66 -15.29 18.88
C LYS A 553 -15.22 -15.65 18.50
N LYS A 554 -14.51 -16.41 19.35
CA LYS A 554 -13.16 -16.89 19.04
C LYS A 554 -13.15 -17.84 17.85
N ILE A 555 -14.11 -18.77 17.79
CA ILE A 555 -14.23 -19.71 16.66
C ILE A 555 -14.64 -18.98 15.37
N GLU A 556 -15.58 -18.03 15.43
CA GLU A 556 -15.97 -17.21 14.28
C GLU A 556 -14.77 -16.39 13.76
N ASN A 557 -13.95 -15.82 14.64
CA ASN A 557 -12.71 -15.15 14.24
C ASN A 557 -11.70 -16.11 13.58
N GLU A 558 -11.56 -17.33 14.11
CA GLU A 558 -10.68 -18.36 13.53
C GLU A 558 -11.15 -18.79 12.13
N LEU A 559 -12.46 -18.99 11.94
CA LEU A 559 -13.05 -19.32 10.64
C LEU A 559 -12.85 -18.22 9.59
N ASN A 560 -12.89 -16.96 10.03
CA ASN A 560 -12.65 -15.77 9.20
C ASN A 560 -11.15 -15.46 8.99
N THR A 561 -10.25 -16.21 9.63
CA THR A 561 -8.80 -15.99 9.48
C THR A 561 -8.28 -16.76 8.28
N TYR A 562 -7.59 -16.05 7.40
CA TYR A 562 -6.90 -16.65 6.26
C TYR A 562 -5.60 -17.34 6.69
N TYR A 563 -5.39 -18.57 6.23
CA TYR A 563 -4.14 -19.32 6.41
C TYR A 563 -3.63 -19.77 5.04
N PRO A 564 -2.37 -19.49 4.67
CA PRO A 564 -1.84 -19.96 3.39
C PRO A 564 -1.74 -21.50 3.35
N ILE A 565 -1.86 -22.08 2.17
CA ILE A 565 -1.68 -23.53 1.97
C ILE A 565 -0.24 -23.92 2.32
N THR A 566 -0.06 -25.00 3.09
CA THR A 566 1.27 -25.46 3.54
C THR A 566 1.53 -26.96 3.37
N ASP A 567 0.49 -27.75 3.10
CA ASP A 567 0.51 -29.22 3.07
C ASP A 567 0.14 -29.82 1.70
N GLY A 568 -0.25 -28.99 0.73
CA GLY A 568 -0.44 -29.37 -0.68
C GLY A 568 0.88 -29.78 -1.35
N LYS A 569 0.82 -30.74 -2.28
CA LYS A 569 2.01 -31.27 -2.98
C LYS A 569 1.71 -31.71 -4.42
N MET A 570 2.70 -31.53 -5.29
CA MET A 570 2.78 -32.15 -6.60
C MET A 570 3.86 -33.24 -6.57
N ILE A 571 3.48 -34.47 -6.91
CA ILE A 571 4.39 -35.61 -7.00
C ILE A 571 4.69 -35.88 -8.47
N LEU A 572 5.95 -35.69 -8.84
CA LEU A 572 6.44 -35.85 -10.21
C LEU A 572 7.52 -36.92 -10.26
N LYS A 573 7.40 -37.88 -11.18
CA LYS A 573 8.47 -38.87 -11.40
C LYS A 573 9.74 -38.16 -11.89
N ALA A 574 10.86 -38.44 -11.23
CA ALA A 574 12.14 -37.86 -11.61
C ALA A 574 12.59 -38.38 -12.99
N ASN A 575 13.26 -37.50 -13.73
CA ASN A 575 13.94 -37.80 -14.99
C ASN A 575 15.33 -37.16 -14.91
N PRO A 576 16.40 -37.81 -15.41
CA PRO A 576 17.74 -37.22 -15.43
C PRO A 576 17.85 -35.86 -16.12
N SER A 577 16.92 -35.53 -17.03
CA SER A 577 16.89 -34.21 -17.68
C SER A 577 16.14 -33.14 -16.89
N PHE A 578 15.40 -33.47 -15.82
CA PHE A 578 14.62 -32.52 -15.04
C PHE A 578 15.43 -31.96 -13.88
N GLN A 579 15.21 -30.68 -13.57
CA GLN A 579 15.87 -29.98 -12.48
C GLN A 579 14.83 -29.16 -11.71
N LEU A 580 14.82 -29.29 -10.39
CA LEU A 580 13.95 -28.55 -9.47
C LEU A 580 14.80 -27.63 -8.59
N TYR A 581 14.32 -26.42 -8.36
CA TYR A 581 14.99 -25.42 -7.55
C TYR A 581 14.04 -24.76 -6.55
N ASP A 582 14.57 -24.38 -5.39
CA ASP A 582 13.89 -23.50 -4.43
C ASP A 582 13.86 -22.03 -4.92
N PHE A 583 13.26 -21.14 -4.12
CA PHE A 583 13.14 -19.71 -4.45
C PHE A 583 14.47 -18.94 -4.43
N TYR A 584 15.55 -19.50 -3.86
CA TYR A 584 16.92 -18.97 -3.98
C TYR A 584 17.70 -19.58 -5.16
N GLY A 585 17.12 -20.51 -5.91
CA GLY A 585 17.79 -21.22 -7.00
C GLY A 585 18.69 -22.36 -6.54
N ASN A 586 18.56 -22.84 -5.29
CA ASN A 586 19.26 -24.05 -4.84
C ASN A 586 18.59 -25.29 -5.42
N ALA A 587 19.38 -26.24 -5.91
CA ALA A 587 18.87 -27.47 -6.49
C ALA A 587 18.26 -28.38 -5.41
N ILE A 588 17.04 -28.86 -5.66
CA ILE A 588 16.36 -29.84 -4.82
C ILE A 588 16.51 -31.21 -5.49
N ALA A 589 17.21 -32.14 -4.83
CA ALA A 589 17.37 -33.49 -5.34
C ALA A 589 16.06 -34.30 -5.19
N PRO A 590 15.73 -35.20 -6.15
CA PRO A 590 14.60 -36.10 -6.00
C PRO A 590 14.88 -37.11 -4.89
N LYS A 591 13.85 -37.47 -4.12
CA LYS A 591 13.91 -38.51 -3.09
C LYS A 591 13.21 -39.75 -3.64
N ASN A 592 13.87 -40.91 -3.56
CA ASN A 592 13.29 -42.19 -4.03
C ASN A 592 12.76 -42.15 -5.50
N GLY A 593 13.44 -41.39 -6.37
CA GLY A 593 13.06 -41.29 -7.79
C GLY A 593 11.86 -40.37 -8.07
N ILE A 594 11.41 -39.57 -7.11
CA ILE A 594 10.34 -38.58 -7.28
C ILE A 594 10.78 -37.20 -6.79
N TYR A 595 10.22 -36.17 -7.43
CA TYR A 595 10.18 -34.81 -6.89
C TYR A 595 8.86 -34.64 -6.13
N GLU A 596 8.95 -34.21 -4.88
CA GLU A 596 7.82 -33.73 -4.10
C GLU A 596 7.91 -32.21 -4.03
N ILE A 597 7.10 -31.53 -4.85
CA ILE A 597 7.10 -30.08 -4.97
C ILE A 597 6.00 -29.55 -4.05
N PRO A 598 6.33 -28.73 -3.03
CA PRO A 598 5.32 -28.13 -2.19
C PRO A 598 4.41 -27.22 -3.02
N LEU A 599 3.10 -27.37 -2.84
CA LEU A 599 2.10 -26.48 -3.42
C LEU A 599 1.62 -25.51 -2.35
N ASN A 600 2.56 -24.71 -1.87
CA ASN A 600 2.35 -23.65 -0.89
C ASN A 600 2.45 -22.28 -1.58
N TYR A 601 2.65 -21.23 -0.79
CA TYR A 601 2.77 -19.85 -1.24
C TYR A 601 4.16 -19.47 -1.79
N GLN A 602 5.11 -20.40 -1.81
CA GLN A 602 6.47 -20.18 -2.34
C GLN A 602 6.52 -20.51 -3.84
N GLY A 603 7.36 -19.80 -4.58
CA GLY A 603 7.62 -20.09 -6.00
C GLY A 603 8.76 -21.08 -6.20
N TYR A 604 8.47 -22.25 -6.76
CA TYR A 604 9.50 -23.23 -7.15
C TYR A 604 9.76 -23.18 -8.66
N TYR A 605 11.02 -23.33 -9.05
CA TYR A 605 11.42 -23.33 -10.46
C TYR A 605 11.70 -24.74 -10.94
N MET A 606 11.16 -25.11 -12.10
CA MET A 606 11.54 -26.32 -12.83
C MET A 606 12.11 -25.99 -14.19
N ARG A 607 13.23 -26.64 -14.53
CA ARG A 607 13.95 -26.48 -15.79
C ARG A 607 14.46 -27.84 -16.28
N VAL A 608 15.11 -27.84 -17.44
CA VAL A 608 15.77 -29.01 -18.00
C VAL A 608 17.26 -28.76 -18.24
N ASN A 609 18.03 -29.85 -18.34
CA ASN A 609 19.47 -29.83 -18.56
C ASN A 609 19.92 -29.43 -20.00
N GLY A 610 19.01 -28.89 -20.81
CA GLY A 610 19.26 -28.50 -22.21
C GLY A 610 19.20 -29.64 -23.24
N GLU A 611 18.89 -30.89 -22.85
CA GLU A 611 18.62 -31.97 -23.82
C GLU A 611 17.47 -31.58 -24.74
N LYS A 612 17.66 -31.74 -26.07
CA LYS A 612 16.65 -31.36 -27.06
C LYS A 612 15.31 -32.06 -26.84
N GLY A 613 14.24 -31.27 -26.71
CA GLY A 613 12.87 -31.74 -26.48
C GLY A 613 12.59 -32.17 -25.03
N ALA A 614 13.54 -32.01 -24.11
CA ALA A 614 13.32 -32.33 -22.71
C ALA A 614 12.29 -31.40 -22.05
N PHE A 615 12.19 -30.14 -22.48
CA PHE A 615 11.23 -29.21 -21.90
C PHE A 615 9.77 -29.61 -22.20
N ASP A 616 9.49 -30.12 -23.40
CA ASP A 616 8.18 -30.71 -23.72
C ASP A 616 7.89 -31.96 -22.89
N LYS A 617 8.91 -32.80 -22.66
CA LYS A 617 8.78 -33.96 -21.75
C LYS A 617 8.45 -33.50 -20.33
N LEU A 618 9.07 -32.42 -19.86
CA LEU A 618 8.81 -31.84 -18.54
C LEU A 618 7.38 -31.30 -18.44
N VAL A 619 6.94 -30.48 -19.40
CA VAL A 619 5.56 -29.94 -19.43
C VAL A 619 4.53 -31.08 -19.46
N SER A 620 4.77 -32.13 -20.26
CA SER A 620 3.91 -33.32 -20.34
C SER A 620 3.92 -34.16 -19.06
N ALA A 621 5.04 -34.18 -18.33
CA ALA A 621 5.15 -34.88 -17.06
C ALA A 621 4.42 -34.12 -15.94
N ILE A 622 4.55 -32.78 -15.89
CA ILE A 622 3.85 -31.93 -14.92
C ILE A 622 2.33 -31.97 -15.12
N SER A 623 1.85 -31.96 -16.38
CA SER A 623 0.40 -32.05 -16.63
C SER A 623 -0.23 -33.36 -16.14
N LYS A 624 0.58 -34.40 -15.95
CA LYS A 624 0.19 -35.73 -15.45
C LYS A 624 0.67 -36.02 -14.03
N ALA A 625 1.31 -35.05 -13.37
CA ALA A 625 1.82 -35.22 -12.01
C ALA A 625 0.66 -35.46 -11.03
N ASP A 626 0.92 -36.18 -9.95
CA ASP A 626 -0.11 -36.44 -8.94
C ASP A 626 -0.22 -35.23 -8.00
N ILE A 627 -1.40 -34.63 -7.96
CA ILE A 627 -1.71 -33.45 -7.14
C ILE A 627 -2.50 -33.90 -5.92
N VAL A 628 -1.99 -33.61 -4.73
CA VAL A 628 -2.59 -34.06 -3.46
C VAL A 628 -2.60 -32.93 -2.43
N GLY A 629 -3.50 -33.04 -1.44
CA GLY A 629 -3.59 -32.11 -0.31
C GLY A 629 -4.56 -30.94 -0.49
N TYR A 630 -5.21 -30.81 -1.66
CA TYR A 630 -6.29 -29.86 -1.92
C TYR A 630 -7.67 -30.46 -1.67
N GLU A 631 -8.64 -29.58 -1.40
CA GLU A 631 -10.03 -29.89 -1.71
C GLU A 631 -10.17 -30.25 -3.21
N PRO A 632 -10.83 -31.37 -3.56
CA PRO A 632 -10.82 -31.89 -4.94
C PRO A 632 -11.72 -31.09 -5.89
N VAL A 633 -12.66 -30.30 -5.37
CA VAL A 633 -13.57 -29.47 -6.16
C VAL A 633 -13.68 -28.06 -5.55
N GLU A 634 -13.77 -27.04 -6.41
CA GLU A 634 -14.28 -25.73 -6.01
C GLU A 634 -15.81 -25.79 -6.03
N ILE A 635 -16.43 -25.16 -5.04
CA ILE A 635 -17.89 -25.03 -4.93
C ILE A 635 -18.22 -23.53 -5.02
N ILE A 636 -19.04 -23.16 -6.00
CA ILE A 636 -19.61 -21.83 -6.15
C ILE A 636 -21.13 -21.97 -6.09
N ALA A 637 -21.76 -21.27 -5.16
CA ALA A 637 -23.20 -21.27 -4.96
C ALA A 637 -23.83 -20.02 -5.58
N LYS A 638 -24.86 -20.20 -6.39
CA LYS A 638 -25.69 -19.11 -6.91
C LYS A 638 -26.96 -19.00 -6.09
N ASP A 639 -27.29 -17.78 -5.66
CA ASP A 639 -28.54 -17.47 -4.96
C ASP A 639 -29.78 -17.91 -5.76
N PHE A 640 -30.90 -18.05 -5.05
CA PHE A 640 -32.19 -18.29 -5.68
C PHE A 640 -32.62 -17.08 -6.48
N THR A 641 -33.16 -17.29 -7.68
CA THR A 641 -33.65 -16.20 -8.55
C THR A 641 -35.17 -16.17 -8.67
N ALA A 642 -35.89 -16.85 -7.78
CA ALA A 642 -37.34 -16.83 -7.72
C ALA A 642 -37.83 -17.11 -6.29
N PRO A 643 -39.04 -16.65 -5.90
CA PRO A 643 -39.57 -16.84 -4.55
C PRO A 643 -39.66 -18.32 -4.15
N ILE A 644 -39.37 -18.66 -2.89
CA ILE A 644 -39.41 -20.05 -2.39
C ILE A 644 -40.77 -20.72 -2.62
N ALA A 645 -41.88 -19.96 -2.57
CA ALA A 645 -43.22 -20.46 -2.85
C ALA A 645 -43.39 -21.07 -4.26
N SER A 646 -42.56 -20.63 -5.22
CA SER A 646 -42.52 -21.16 -6.60
C SER A 646 -41.74 -22.47 -6.74
N LYS A 647 -41.16 -22.97 -5.64
CA LYS A 647 -40.28 -24.16 -5.59
C LYS A 647 -39.08 -24.04 -6.55
N PRO A 648 -38.25 -23.00 -6.37
CA PRO A 648 -37.16 -22.69 -7.29
C PRO A 648 -36.02 -23.72 -7.22
N GLU A 649 -35.13 -23.65 -8.19
CA GLU A 649 -33.87 -24.39 -8.19
C GLU A 649 -32.72 -23.45 -7.82
N MET A 650 -31.85 -23.89 -6.91
CA MET A 650 -30.56 -23.26 -6.64
C MET A 650 -29.48 -23.94 -7.48
N GLU A 651 -28.58 -23.16 -8.08
CA GLU A 651 -27.48 -23.70 -8.87
C GLU A 651 -26.18 -23.75 -8.04
N LEU A 652 -25.57 -24.93 -7.97
CA LEU A 652 -24.22 -25.14 -7.45
C LEU A 652 -23.29 -25.45 -8.61
N GLN A 653 -22.33 -24.57 -8.87
CA GLN A 653 -21.26 -24.81 -9.83
C GLN A 653 -20.10 -25.51 -9.11
N LEU A 654 -19.82 -26.76 -9.50
CA LEU A 654 -18.73 -27.56 -8.97
C LEU A 654 -17.67 -27.73 -10.05
N THR A 655 -16.44 -27.32 -9.76
CA THR A 655 -15.29 -27.45 -10.67
C THR A 655 -14.30 -28.44 -10.11
N ASN A 656 -14.00 -29.53 -10.83
CA ASN A 656 -12.91 -30.44 -10.45
C ASN A 656 -11.57 -29.73 -10.60
N ILE A 657 -10.88 -29.49 -9.50
CA ILE A 657 -9.63 -28.72 -9.49
C ILE A 657 -8.44 -29.57 -9.91
N LEU A 658 -8.58 -30.90 -9.81
CA LEU A 658 -7.51 -31.86 -10.06
C LEU A 658 -7.41 -32.22 -11.54
N ASN A 659 -6.19 -32.55 -11.96
CA ASN A 659 -5.84 -33.00 -13.31
C ASN A 659 -6.23 -34.47 -13.61
N ARG A 660 -7.15 -35.04 -12.83
CA ARG A 660 -7.62 -36.44 -12.96
C ARG A 660 -9.13 -36.53 -12.70
N PRO A 661 -9.82 -37.60 -13.13
CA PRO A 661 -11.24 -37.78 -12.84
C PRO A 661 -11.49 -37.89 -11.33
N VAL A 662 -12.56 -37.25 -10.87
CA VAL A 662 -13.01 -37.27 -9.47
C VAL A 662 -14.45 -37.78 -9.42
N LYS A 663 -14.77 -38.64 -8.45
CA LYS A 663 -16.14 -39.10 -8.20
C LYS A 663 -16.43 -39.08 -6.72
N GLY A 664 -17.65 -38.74 -6.35
CA GLY A 664 -17.99 -38.58 -4.95
C GLY A 664 -19.49 -38.48 -4.67
N VAL A 665 -19.80 -38.39 -3.38
CA VAL A 665 -21.15 -38.21 -2.85
C VAL A 665 -21.31 -36.76 -2.40
N LEU A 666 -22.28 -36.08 -2.98
CA LEU A 666 -22.67 -34.71 -2.67
C LEU A 666 -23.78 -34.72 -1.61
N SER A 667 -23.59 -33.93 -0.56
CA SER A 667 -24.58 -33.59 0.45
C SER A 667 -24.79 -32.08 0.43
N VAL A 668 -26.04 -31.66 0.33
CA VAL A 668 -26.48 -30.25 0.31
C VAL A 668 -27.60 -30.09 1.33
N SER A 669 -27.50 -29.04 2.13
CA SER A 669 -28.59 -28.57 3.01
C SER A 669 -28.73 -27.05 2.91
N ILE A 670 -29.97 -26.56 2.91
CA ILE A 670 -30.28 -25.14 2.74
C ILE A 670 -31.34 -24.74 3.77
N GLY A 671 -30.91 -24.19 4.90
CA GLY A 671 -31.78 -23.82 6.01
C GLY A 671 -32.77 -24.95 6.37
N ASN A 672 -34.06 -24.61 6.43
CA ASN A 672 -35.15 -25.54 6.69
C ASN A 672 -35.91 -25.96 5.42
N LEU A 673 -35.26 -25.91 4.25
CA LEU A 673 -35.88 -26.28 2.97
C LEU A 673 -35.66 -27.77 2.67
N ASP A 674 -36.72 -28.44 2.22
CA ASP A 674 -36.61 -29.77 1.64
C ASP A 674 -36.17 -29.63 0.18
N ILE A 675 -35.11 -30.33 -0.22
CA ILE A 675 -34.52 -30.21 -1.56
C ILE A 675 -34.27 -31.57 -2.22
N SER A 676 -34.29 -31.58 -3.55
CA SER A 676 -33.95 -32.74 -4.39
C SER A 676 -32.80 -32.38 -5.33
N TYR A 677 -31.76 -33.21 -5.34
CA TYR A 677 -30.55 -33.04 -6.17
C TYR A 677 -29.87 -34.40 -6.42
N PRO A 678 -29.04 -34.53 -7.46
CA PRO A 678 -28.24 -35.73 -7.67
C PRO A 678 -27.12 -35.85 -6.61
N GLN A 679 -27.11 -36.94 -5.85
CA GLN A 679 -26.09 -37.19 -4.82
C GLN A 679 -24.78 -37.76 -5.39
N ASN A 680 -24.84 -38.68 -6.35
CA ASN A 680 -23.64 -39.27 -6.94
C ASN A 680 -23.19 -38.43 -8.13
N VAL A 681 -22.02 -37.79 -8.02
CA VAL A 681 -21.48 -36.89 -9.06
C VAL A 681 -20.07 -37.33 -9.44
N SER A 682 -19.77 -37.31 -10.73
CA SER A 682 -18.45 -37.61 -11.28
C SER A 682 -18.01 -36.55 -12.27
N PHE A 683 -16.72 -36.25 -12.31
CA PHE A 683 -16.10 -35.23 -13.13
C PHE A 683 -14.94 -35.80 -13.94
N LYS A 684 -14.78 -35.33 -15.17
CA LYS A 684 -13.53 -35.41 -15.92
C LYS A 684 -12.48 -34.46 -15.28
N PRO A 685 -11.19 -34.60 -15.61
CA PRO A 685 -10.17 -33.63 -15.20
C PRO A 685 -10.59 -32.21 -15.54
N ASN A 686 -10.49 -31.26 -14.60
CA ASN A 686 -10.77 -29.84 -14.83
C ASN A 686 -12.17 -29.51 -15.40
N GLU A 687 -13.14 -30.41 -15.20
CA GLU A 687 -14.53 -30.23 -15.64
C GLU A 687 -15.35 -29.45 -14.60
N THR A 688 -16.14 -28.50 -15.09
CA THR A 688 -17.15 -27.79 -14.31
C THR A 688 -18.53 -28.36 -14.60
N LYS A 689 -19.33 -28.64 -13.57
CA LYS A 689 -20.74 -29.02 -13.70
C LYS A 689 -21.62 -28.13 -12.86
N THR A 690 -22.83 -27.87 -13.34
CA THR A 690 -23.87 -27.21 -12.57
C THR A 690 -24.83 -28.26 -12.02
N ILE A 691 -24.92 -28.34 -10.69
CA ILE A 691 -25.87 -29.18 -9.96
C ILE A 691 -27.04 -28.31 -9.54
N ARG A 692 -28.26 -28.74 -9.87
CA ARG A 692 -29.49 -28.00 -9.52
C ARG A 692 -30.14 -28.64 -8.32
N ALA A 693 -30.21 -27.89 -7.21
CA ALA A 693 -30.90 -28.27 -5.99
C ALA A 693 -32.32 -27.69 -6.01
N LYS A 694 -33.31 -28.53 -6.29
CA LYS A 694 -34.70 -28.13 -6.43
C LYS A 694 -35.40 -28.13 -5.08
N VAL A 695 -36.01 -27.01 -4.70
CA VAL A 695 -36.89 -26.93 -3.52
C VAL A 695 -38.14 -27.78 -3.77
N THR A 696 -38.45 -28.69 -2.86
CA THR A 696 -39.66 -29.53 -2.92
C THR A 696 -40.71 -29.07 -1.91
N ASN A 697 -40.27 -28.57 -0.75
CA ASN A 697 -41.09 -28.07 0.34
C ASN A 697 -40.26 -27.14 1.28
N GLY A 698 -40.94 -26.38 2.15
CA GLY A 698 -40.32 -25.42 3.08
C GLY A 698 -40.98 -24.04 3.05
N THR A 699 -40.63 -23.19 4.02
CA THR A 699 -41.18 -21.82 4.14
C THR A 699 -40.13 -20.77 3.82
N ALA A 700 -40.55 -19.66 3.22
CA ALA A 700 -39.68 -18.51 3.02
C ALA A 700 -39.18 -17.97 4.37
N SER A 701 -37.90 -17.64 4.44
CA SER A 701 -37.27 -16.99 5.59
C SER A 701 -37.69 -15.51 5.62
N VAL A 702 -38.07 -15.00 6.79
CA VAL A 702 -38.51 -13.60 6.97
C VAL A 702 -37.38 -12.62 6.62
N ASP A 703 -36.15 -12.97 6.99
CA ASP A 703 -34.97 -12.11 6.78
C ASP A 703 -34.26 -12.41 5.45
N ASN A 704 -34.90 -13.16 4.54
CA ASN A 704 -34.35 -13.59 3.25
C ASN A 704 -32.98 -14.29 3.33
N ASN A 705 -32.72 -14.99 4.44
CA ASN A 705 -31.46 -15.68 4.67
C ASN A 705 -31.68 -17.19 4.79
N TYR A 706 -30.92 -17.96 4.00
CA TYR A 706 -30.98 -19.42 3.89
C TYR A 706 -29.56 -20.01 3.99
N PRO A 707 -29.10 -20.38 5.20
CA PRO A 707 -27.76 -20.95 5.39
C PRO A 707 -27.55 -22.23 4.56
N LEU A 708 -26.55 -22.23 3.68
CA LEU A 708 -26.12 -23.35 2.87
C LEU A 708 -24.94 -24.06 3.54
N GLU A 709 -25.00 -25.38 3.56
CA GLU A 709 -23.88 -26.27 3.86
C GLU A 709 -23.78 -27.32 2.74
N VAL A 710 -22.64 -27.34 2.05
CA VAL A 710 -22.31 -28.31 1.00
C VAL A 710 -21.12 -29.14 1.45
N HIS A 711 -21.21 -30.46 1.28
CA HIS A 711 -20.12 -31.38 1.48
C HIS A 711 -20.02 -32.35 0.30
N PHE A 712 -18.87 -32.41 -0.35
CA PHE A 712 -18.59 -33.36 -1.42
C PHE A 712 -17.49 -34.33 -0.99
N ASP A 713 -17.84 -35.59 -0.75
CA ASP A 713 -16.90 -36.65 -0.37
C ASP A 713 -16.39 -37.39 -1.62
N ALA A 714 -15.13 -37.18 -1.98
CA ALA A 714 -14.47 -37.84 -3.11
C ALA A 714 -13.70 -39.12 -2.71
N GLY A 715 -13.87 -39.59 -1.48
CA GLY A 715 -13.18 -40.76 -0.93
C GLY A 715 -11.66 -40.56 -0.90
N LYS A 716 -10.94 -41.31 -1.74
CA LYS A 716 -9.47 -41.28 -1.75
C LYS A 716 -8.87 -39.93 -2.17
N ASP A 717 -9.63 -39.14 -2.93
CA ASP A 717 -9.19 -37.83 -3.42
C ASP A 717 -9.49 -36.70 -2.42
N GLY A 718 -10.04 -37.03 -1.24
CA GLY A 718 -10.36 -36.08 -0.17
C GLY A 718 -11.83 -35.67 -0.19
N PHE A 719 -12.10 -34.47 0.30
CA PHE A 719 -13.45 -33.90 0.34
C PHE A 719 -13.37 -32.38 0.19
N ALA A 720 -14.49 -31.76 -0.20
CA ALA A 720 -14.63 -30.30 -0.27
C ALA A 720 -15.85 -29.85 0.53
N VAL A 721 -15.76 -28.68 1.13
CA VAL A 721 -16.85 -28.09 1.94
C VAL A 721 -17.10 -26.63 1.58
N HIS A 722 -18.35 -26.21 1.68
CA HIS A 722 -18.73 -24.82 1.47
C HIS A 722 -19.86 -24.42 2.40
N TRP A 723 -19.74 -23.21 2.98
CA TRP A 723 -20.78 -22.58 3.77
C TRP A 723 -21.01 -21.17 3.24
N GLU A 724 -22.28 -20.83 3.01
CA GLU A 724 -22.67 -19.50 2.53
C GLU A 724 -24.10 -19.19 2.95
N ASN A 725 -24.41 -17.93 3.24
CA ASN A 725 -25.78 -17.52 3.48
C ASN A 725 -26.44 -17.22 2.13
N MET A 726 -27.36 -18.06 1.67
CA MET A 726 -28.06 -17.87 0.39
C MET A 726 -29.28 -16.98 0.56
N HIS A 727 -29.68 -16.32 -0.52
CA HIS A 727 -30.77 -15.35 -0.55
C HIS A 727 -31.67 -15.62 -1.76
N VAL A 728 -32.86 -15.03 -1.77
CA VAL A 728 -33.68 -14.90 -2.98
C VAL A 728 -33.43 -13.52 -3.58
N ASN A 729 -32.82 -13.49 -4.76
CA ASN A 729 -32.54 -12.30 -5.56
C ASN A 729 -33.59 -12.16 -6.66
N TYR A 730 -34.58 -11.29 -6.45
CA TYR A 730 -35.75 -11.18 -7.32
C TYR A 730 -36.17 -9.73 -7.52
N ILE A 731 -36.48 -9.36 -8.76
CA ILE A 731 -36.98 -8.05 -9.16
C ILE A 731 -38.48 -8.18 -9.42
N ALA A 732 -39.30 -7.54 -8.60
CA ALA A 732 -40.76 -7.62 -8.68
C ALA A 732 -41.32 -6.71 -9.80
N LYS A 733 -42.41 -7.13 -10.45
CA LYS A 733 -43.10 -6.30 -11.43
C LYS A 733 -44.16 -5.46 -10.73
N LYS A 734 -43.84 -4.21 -10.44
CA LYS A 734 -44.71 -3.28 -9.72
C LYS A 734 -44.32 -1.83 -10.02
N THR A 735 -45.32 -1.00 -10.32
CA THR A 735 -45.16 0.45 -10.34
C THR A 735 -45.01 0.98 -8.92
N ILE A 736 -43.95 1.74 -8.67
CA ILE A 736 -43.64 2.35 -7.38
C ILE A 736 -43.83 3.86 -7.47
N LYS A 737 -44.44 4.44 -6.44
CA LYS A 737 -44.47 5.89 -6.26
C LYS A 737 -43.21 6.33 -5.53
N ILE A 738 -42.48 7.28 -6.13
CA ILE A 738 -41.28 7.87 -5.50
C ILE A 738 -41.73 9.02 -4.61
N ASP A 739 -41.90 8.77 -3.31
CA ASP A 739 -42.35 9.77 -2.33
C ASP A 739 -41.62 9.74 -0.96
N GLY A 740 -40.60 8.88 -0.83
CA GLY A 740 -39.81 8.69 0.37
C GLY A 740 -40.42 7.71 1.37
N ASN A 741 -41.52 7.04 1.02
CA ASN A 741 -42.24 6.12 1.90
C ASN A 741 -42.22 4.68 1.35
N LEU A 742 -41.58 3.77 2.09
CA LEU A 742 -41.43 2.39 1.66
C LEU A 742 -42.70 1.51 1.78
N ASN A 743 -43.89 2.09 2.00
CA ASN A 743 -45.15 1.34 2.07
C ASN A 743 -45.47 0.55 0.80
N ASP A 744 -45.17 1.10 -0.38
CA ASP A 744 -45.39 0.40 -1.65
C ASP A 744 -44.44 -0.79 -1.85
N TRP A 745 -43.39 -0.90 -1.04
CA TRP A 745 -42.41 -1.99 -1.04
C TRP A 745 -42.77 -3.11 -0.05
N GLN A 746 -43.86 -2.95 0.72
CA GLN A 746 -44.31 -3.97 1.67
C GLN A 746 -44.53 -5.32 0.96
N ASN A 747 -44.06 -6.39 1.60
CA ASN A 747 -44.07 -7.78 1.11
C ASN A 747 -43.13 -8.08 -0.06
N MET A 748 -42.29 -7.14 -0.50
CA MET A 748 -41.19 -7.45 -1.41
C MET A 748 -40.04 -8.13 -0.68
N ILE A 749 -39.27 -8.92 -1.44
CA ILE A 749 -38.09 -9.61 -0.92
C ILE A 749 -36.93 -8.61 -0.86
N SER A 750 -36.47 -8.28 0.34
CA SER A 750 -35.34 -7.37 0.54
C SER A 750 -33.99 -8.08 0.47
N GLN A 751 -32.95 -7.34 0.10
CA GLN A 751 -31.56 -7.76 0.28
C GLN A 751 -30.96 -7.03 1.48
N THR A 752 -30.36 -7.78 2.40
CA THR A 752 -29.64 -7.20 3.54
C THR A 752 -28.17 -7.01 3.16
N ILE A 753 -27.66 -5.79 3.37
CA ILE A 753 -26.26 -5.41 3.17
C ILE A 753 -25.69 -5.02 4.52
N GLU A 754 -24.60 -5.64 4.92
CA GLU A 754 -23.94 -5.41 6.20
C GLU A 754 -22.49 -4.94 5.99
N GLY A 755 -22.05 -4.06 6.88
CA GLY A 755 -20.67 -3.62 6.96
C GLY A 755 -19.71 -4.75 7.33
N SER A 756 -18.41 -4.49 7.22
CA SER A 756 -17.37 -5.43 7.63
C SER A 756 -17.09 -5.27 9.13
N SER A 757 -16.86 -6.35 9.87
CA SER A 757 -16.38 -6.22 11.26
C SER A 757 -14.96 -5.63 11.37
N LYS A 758 -14.31 -5.33 10.23
CA LYS A 758 -12.98 -4.75 10.10
C LYS A 758 -13.01 -3.68 9.02
N ALA A 759 -12.22 -2.61 9.19
CA ALA A 759 -12.03 -1.58 8.17
C ALA A 759 -11.58 -2.17 6.82
N SER A 760 -12.20 -1.69 5.74
CA SER A 760 -11.98 -2.11 4.38
C SER A 760 -11.19 -1.04 3.62
N ILE A 761 -9.87 -1.07 3.75
CA ILE A 761 -8.95 -0.13 3.07
C ILE A 761 -8.15 -0.93 2.05
N SER A 762 -8.26 -0.58 0.77
CA SER A 762 -7.49 -1.26 -0.28
C SER A 762 -6.00 -0.86 -0.20
N LEU A 763 -5.12 -1.68 -0.77
CA LEU A 763 -3.70 -1.33 -0.87
C LEU A 763 -3.50 -0.03 -1.68
N THR A 764 -4.23 0.12 -2.79
CA THR A 764 -4.18 1.29 -3.65
C THR A 764 -4.67 2.53 -2.91
N GLU A 765 -5.76 2.44 -2.14
CA GLU A 765 -6.29 3.55 -1.32
C GLU A 765 -5.28 3.97 -0.24
N ALA A 766 -4.66 3.01 0.45
CA ALA A 766 -3.62 3.28 1.43
C ALA A 766 -2.39 3.96 0.80
N ALA A 767 -2.01 3.56 -0.42
CA ALA A 767 -0.92 4.18 -1.17
C ALA A 767 -1.29 5.57 -1.71
N TRP A 768 -2.55 5.81 -2.05
CA TRP A 768 -3.07 7.09 -2.53
C TRP A 768 -3.13 8.15 -1.41
N TYR A 769 -3.48 7.72 -0.19
CA TYR A 769 -3.62 8.59 0.99
C TYR A 769 -2.79 8.16 2.21
N PRO A 770 -1.47 7.97 2.08
CA PRO A 770 -0.62 7.38 3.14
C PRO A 770 -0.42 8.31 4.34
N TYR A 771 -0.75 9.59 4.16
CA TYR A 771 -0.69 10.64 5.18
C TYR A 771 -2.03 10.81 5.92
N GLN A 772 -3.09 10.11 5.52
CA GLN A 772 -4.39 10.20 6.15
C GLN A 772 -4.56 9.13 7.23
N LYS A 773 -5.25 9.49 8.30
CA LYS A 773 -5.78 8.51 9.24
C LYS A 773 -7.11 8.04 8.67
N PHE A 774 -7.18 6.78 8.27
CA PHE A 774 -8.43 6.20 7.84
C PHE A 774 -9.39 6.05 9.03
N ASP A 775 -10.68 6.22 8.75
CA ASP A 775 -11.70 5.72 9.65
C ASP A 775 -11.53 4.20 9.81
N SER A 776 -11.89 3.71 10.99
CA SER A 776 -11.89 2.30 11.32
C SER A 776 -13.29 1.77 11.61
N ASN A 777 -14.30 2.65 11.69
CA ASN A 777 -15.67 2.20 11.81
C ASN A 777 -16.14 1.56 10.51
N ALA A 778 -16.49 0.29 10.62
CA ALA A 778 -16.94 -0.51 9.50
C ALA A 778 -18.32 -1.16 9.78
N GLU A 779 -18.98 -0.76 10.87
CA GLU A 779 -20.33 -1.22 11.20
C GLU A 779 -21.37 -0.45 10.38
N GLY A 780 -22.18 -1.17 9.60
CA GLY A 780 -23.29 -0.59 8.85
C GLY A 780 -24.34 -1.65 8.51
N LEU A 781 -25.58 -1.22 8.29
CA LEU A 781 -26.71 -2.10 7.94
C LEU A 781 -27.66 -1.38 6.99
N ALA A 782 -28.04 -2.05 5.91
CA ALA A 782 -29.05 -1.57 4.98
C ALA A 782 -29.93 -2.71 4.46
N HIS A 783 -31.18 -2.40 4.16
CA HIS A 783 -32.08 -3.28 3.41
C HIS A 783 -32.42 -2.61 2.08
N THR A 784 -32.22 -3.32 0.97
CA THR A 784 -32.53 -2.81 -0.37
C THR A 784 -33.64 -3.59 -1.04
N TYR A 785 -34.35 -2.94 -1.96
CA TYR A 785 -35.52 -3.47 -2.64
C TYR A 785 -35.45 -3.12 -4.13
N LEU A 786 -35.94 -4.02 -4.98
CA LEU A 786 -35.92 -3.87 -6.44
C LEU A 786 -37.29 -4.16 -7.04
N ALA A 787 -37.73 -3.29 -7.93
CA ALA A 787 -38.95 -3.47 -8.70
C ALA A 787 -38.80 -2.88 -10.10
N TYR A 788 -39.76 -3.16 -10.98
CA TYR A 788 -39.82 -2.54 -12.29
C TYR A 788 -41.25 -2.47 -12.84
N ASP A 789 -41.45 -1.58 -13.81
CA ASP A 789 -42.61 -1.59 -14.69
C ASP A 789 -42.22 -1.33 -16.15
N ASP A 790 -43.18 -1.00 -17.00
CA ASP A 790 -42.95 -0.80 -18.43
C ASP A 790 -42.06 0.43 -18.73
N ASP A 791 -42.00 1.40 -17.81
CA ASP A 791 -41.33 2.69 -18.01
C ASP A 791 -40.01 2.79 -17.22
N TYR A 792 -39.99 2.23 -16.00
CA TYR A 792 -38.90 2.44 -15.05
C TYR A 792 -38.37 1.15 -14.41
N PHE A 793 -37.08 1.18 -14.12
CA PHE A 793 -36.48 0.38 -13.06
C PHE A 793 -36.57 1.14 -11.73
N TYR A 794 -36.95 0.45 -10.66
CA TYR A 794 -37.08 1.00 -9.31
C TYR A 794 -36.08 0.39 -8.34
N PHE A 795 -35.49 1.24 -7.50
CA PHE A 795 -34.63 0.85 -6.38
C PHE A 795 -35.01 1.60 -5.12
N ALA A 796 -35.03 0.92 -3.98
CA ALA A 796 -35.15 1.55 -2.69
C ALA A 796 -34.16 1.00 -1.68
N ALA A 797 -33.85 1.80 -0.66
CA ALA A 797 -33.03 1.38 0.46
C ALA A 797 -33.54 1.94 1.78
N LYS A 798 -33.38 1.16 2.85
CA LYS A 798 -33.53 1.57 4.25
C LYS A 798 -32.18 1.37 4.93
N VAL A 799 -31.49 2.46 5.23
CA VAL A 799 -30.12 2.47 5.78
C VAL A 799 -30.17 2.86 7.25
N ALA A 800 -29.54 2.07 8.11
CA ALA A 800 -29.35 2.41 9.52
C ALA A 800 -28.14 3.34 9.66
N ASP A 801 -28.40 4.61 9.91
CA ASP A 801 -27.42 5.68 9.85
C ASP A 801 -27.68 6.62 11.04
N LYS A 802 -26.64 6.87 11.83
CA LYS A 802 -26.70 7.65 13.08
C LYS A 802 -26.19 9.08 12.92
N THR A 803 -25.74 9.46 11.74
CA THR A 803 -25.03 10.69 11.43
C THR A 803 -25.81 11.49 10.38
N PRO A 804 -26.60 12.49 10.80
CA PRO A 804 -27.33 13.32 9.85
C PRO A 804 -26.41 14.08 8.89
N ASN A 805 -26.38 13.65 7.62
CA ASN A 805 -25.71 14.36 6.54
C ASN A 805 -26.68 15.34 5.83
N LYS A 806 -26.16 16.50 5.41
CA LYS A 806 -26.95 17.53 4.70
C LYS A 806 -27.08 17.28 3.19
N GLY A 807 -26.32 16.34 2.64
CA GLY A 807 -26.17 16.11 1.21
C GLY A 807 -24.88 16.73 0.64
N THR A 808 -24.68 16.50 -0.65
CA THR A 808 -23.54 16.97 -1.45
C THR A 808 -23.92 18.19 -2.31
N LEU A 809 -22.98 18.69 -3.10
CA LEU A 809 -23.25 19.71 -4.11
C LEU A 809 -24.02 19.14 -5.31
N ARG A 810 -24.57 20.00 -6.16
CA ARG A 810 -25.13 19.58 -7.46
C ARG A 810 -24.02 19.46 -8.50
N PHE A 811 -23.76 18.26 -9.00
CA PHE A 811 -22.66 18.00 -9.94
C PHE A 811 -22.92 18.60 -11.32
N GLU A 812 -24.19 18.62 -11.77
CA GLU A 812 -24.56 19.24 -13.05
C GLU A 812 -24.14 20.72 -13.14
N THR A 813 -24.23 21.45 -12.02
CA THR A 813 -23.98 22.90 -11.94
C THR A 813 -22.83 23.23 -10.99
N ARG A 814 -21.91 22.29 -10.73
CA ARG A 814 -20.77 22.49 -9.83
C ARG A 814 -19.91 23.66 -10.32
N ASN A 815 -19.62 24.60 -9.44
CA ASN A 815 -18.60 25.62 -9.71
C ASN A 815 -17.22 25.02 -9.47
N ASP A 816 -16.54 24.61 -10.54
CA ASP A 816 -15.23 24.00 -10.45
C ASP A 816 -14.16 24.95 -9.87
N ASP A 817 -14.30 26.27 -10.06
CA ASP A 817 -13.34 27.26 -9.57
C ASP A 817 -13.23 27.30 -8.04
N ASP A 818 -14.25 26.85 -7.30
CA ASP A 818 -14.24 26.80 -5.83
C ASP A 818 -13.21 25.81 -5.27
N TYR A 819 -12.71 24.91 -6.11
CA TYR A 819 -11.70 23.91 -5.75
C TYR A 819 -10.26 24.38 -6.01
N PHE A 820 -10.08 25.49 -6.70
CA PHE A 820 -8.77 26.03 -7.03
C PHE A 820 -8.38 27.18 -6.11
N TYR A 821 -7.09 27.49 -6.11
CA TYR A 821 -6.56 28.63 -5.36
C TYR A 821 -7.35 29.92 -5.67
N PRO A 822 -7.61 30.78 -4.66
CA PRO A 822 -8.15 32.12 -4.87
C PRO A 822 -7.09 33.05 -5.46
N ASP A 823 -7.48 34.29 -5.77
CA ASP A 823 -6.56 35.31 -6.30
C ASP A 823 -5.49 35.72 -5.28
N THR A 824 -5.79 35.60 -3.98
CA THR A 824 -4.83 35.83 -2.89
C THR A 824 -4.98 34.75 -1.84
N ALA A 825 -3.88 34.07 -1.54
CA ALA A 825 -3.74 33.14 -0.42
C ALA A 825 -2.83 33.74 0.65
N TYR A 826 -2.76 33.12 1.83
CA TYR A 826 -1.95 33.61 2.93
C TYR A 826 -1.06 32.53 3.52
N MET A 827 0.19 32.87 3.82
CA MET A 827 1.14 31.98 4.49
C MET A 827 1.52 32.56 5.85
N GLN A 828 1.47 31.72 6.88
CA GLN A 828 1.98 32.07 8.20
C GLN A 828 3.50 31.90 8.23
N THR A 829 4.24 32.87 8.78
CA THR A 829 5.68 32.71 8.98
C THR A 829 6.00 31.84 10.20
N ILE A 830 7.28 31.55 10.43
CA ILE A 830 7.75 30.89 11.66
C ILE A 830 7.45 31.69 12.94
N TYR A 831 7.11 32.98 12.85
CA TYR A 831 6.75 33.83 14.00
C TYR A 831 5.27 33.76 14.36
N ALA A 832 4.43 33.23 13.47
CA ALA A 832 3.07 32.89 13.83
C ALA A 832 3.07 31.74 14.83
N MET A 833 2.34 31.92 15.93
CA MET A 833 2.29 30.97 17.03
C MET A 833 0.84 30.77 17.42
N HIS A 834 0.36 29.56 17.17
CA HIS A 834 -0.94 29.09 17.61
C HIS A 834 -0.76 27.65 18.07
N SER A 835 -1.49 27.26 19.08
CA SER A 835 -1.44 25.88 19.57
C SER A 835 -2.81 25.38 19.99
N THR A 836 -2.96 24.07 19.92
CA THR A 836 -4.09 23.33 20.47
C THR A 836 -3.60 22.39 21.57
N ILE A 837 -4.47 22.07 22.53
CA ILE A 837 -4.18 21.09 23.58
C ILE A 837 -4.70 19.74 23.11
N VAL A 838 -3.84 18.73 23.22
CA VAL A 838 -4.18 17.33 22.96
C VAL A 838 -4.05 16.55 24.27
N THR A 839 -5.09 15.79 24.61
CA THR A 839 -5.18 14.94 25.79
C THR A 839 -5.36 13.50 25.33
N GLN A 840 -4.47 12.60 25.75
CA GLN A 840 -4.54 11.18 25.41
C GLN A 840 -4.35 10.30 26.66
N PRO A 841 -5.00 9.12 26.71
CA PRO A 841 -4.78 8.16 27.78
C PRO A 841 -3.33 7.65 27.75
N ALA A 842 -2.75 7.42 28.94
CA ALA A 842 -1.40 6.89 29.09
C ALA A 842 -1.40 5.68 30.04
N ALA A 843 -0.68 4.62 29.67
CA ALA A 843 -0.44 3.49 30.57
C ALA A 843 0.62 3.86 31.62
N GLU A 844 0.57 3.23 32.80
CA GLU A 844 1.57 3.48 33.86
C GLU A 844 3.01 3.13 33.43
N SER A 845 3.17 2.21 32.48
CA SER A 845 4.45 1.80 31.91
C SER A 845 4.98 2.75 30.83
N ASP A 846 4.18 3.71 30.35
CA ASP A 846 4.62 4.63 29.30
C ASP A 846 5.60 5.67 29.86
N GLN A 847 6.88 5.41 29.67
CA GLN A 847 7.95 6.27 30.15
C GLN A 847 7.98 7.65 29.48
N LYS A 848 7.33 7.83 28.33
CA LYS A 848 7.25 9.12 27.62
C LYS A 848 6.18 10.04 28.21
N ALA A 849 5.24 9.48 28.97
CA ALA A 849 4.15 10.22 29.61
C ALA A 849 4.61 10.75 30.98
N LEU A 850 4.25 11.99 31.31
CA LEU A 850 4.60 12.60 32.59
C LEU A 850 3.85 11.91 33.74
N GLN A 851 4.52 11.72 34.87
CA GLN A 851 3.87 11.33 36.11
C GLN A 851 2.82 12.37 36.53
N LEU A 852 1.68 11.92 37.03
CA LEU A 852 0.70 12.81 37.64
C LEU A 852 1.24 13.36 38.98
N PRO A 853 0.91 14.61 39.38
CA PRO A 853 1.34 15.18 40.66
C PRO A 853 0.94 14.35 41.90
N SER A 854 -0.11 13.55 41.79
CA SER A 854 -0.55 12.59 42.81
C SER A 854 0.40 11.38 42.98
N ALA A 855 1.41 11.25 42.12
CA ALA A 855 2.27 10.08 41.93
C ALA A 855 1.54 8.78 41.53
N LYS A 856 0.22 8.84 41.27
CA LYS A 856 -0.59 7.69 40.84
C LYS A 856 -1.01 7.88 39.39
N GLY A 857 -0.43 7.10 38.50
CA GLY A 857 -0.68 7.16 37.07
C GLY A 857 0.19 8.16 36.31
N ARG A 858 -0.03 8.23 34.99
CA ARG A 858 0.67 9.11 34.06
C ARG A 858 -0.32 9.83 33.16
N MET A 859 0.11 10.95 32.59
CA MET A 859 -0.66 11.74 31.63
C MET A 859 0.13 11.96 30.34
N MET A 860 -0.55 11.80 29.21
CA MET A 860 -0.02 12.16 27.90
C MET A 860 -0.79 13.35 27.33
N ASN A 861 -0.64 14.48 28.00
CA ASN A 861 -1.19 15.75 27.54
C ASN A 861 -0.07 16.63 27.03
N TYR A 862 -0.30 17.31 25.93
CA TYR A 862 0.67 18.22 25.36
C TYR A 862 -0.02 19.30 24.54
N MET A 863 0.63 20.45 24.42
CA MET A 863 0.25 21.46 23.43
C MET A 863 0.99 21.16 22.14
N GLU A 864 0.35 21.38 21.00
CA GLU A 864 0.96 21.27 19.67
C GLU A 864 0.60 22.46 18.77
N ASN A 865 1.47 22.82 17.82
CA ASN A 865 1.16 23.88 16.87
C ASN A 865 -0.03 23.50 15.97
N THR A 866 -0.82 24.49 15.57
CA THR A 866 -2.01 24.27 14.70
C THR A 866 -1.61 23.86 13.28
N SER A 867 -2.59 23.44 12.47
CA SER A 867 -2.39 23.07 11.07
C SER A 867 -1.95 24.23 10.16
N THR A 868 -2.06 25.48 10.60
CA THR A 868 -1.64 26.66 9.80
C THR A 868 -0.35 27.29 10.30
N THR A 869 0.21 26.86 11.44
CA THR A 869 1.44 27.43 12.02
C THR A 869 2.57 26.42 12.09
N LEU A 870 3.81 26.89 11.99
CA LEU A 870 5.02 26.06 12.12
C LEU A 870 5.60 26.03 13.54
N SER A 871 5.10 26.91 14.40
CA SER A 871 5.62 27.11 15.75
C SER A 871 4.48 27.18 16.78
N MET A 872 4.82 26.85 18.02
CA MET A 872 4.06 27.24 19.21
C MET A 872 4.84 28.25 20.03
N GLY A 873 4.13 29.03 20.85
CA GLY A 873 4.73 30.03 21.72
C GLY A 873 4.24 29.94 23.16
N MET A 874 5.13 30.21 24.10
CA MET A 874 4.83 30.40 25.52
C MET A 874 5.50 31.67 26.02
N ASP A 875 4.70 32.62 26.51
CA ASP A 875 5.19 33.75 27.27
C ASP A 875 5.32 33.35 28.73
N ILE A 876 6.50 33.59 29.31
CA ILE A 876 6.78 33.31 30.72
C ILE A 876 7.26 34.61 31.37
N HIS A 877 6.53 35.09 32.37
CA HIS A 877 6.98 36.21 33.19
C HIS A 877 7.71 35.65 34.41
N LEU A 878 8.96 36.07 34.60
CA LEU A 878 9.84 35.65 35.68
C LEU A 878 10.41 36.90 36.39
N PRO A 879 10.92 36.75 37.63
CA PRO A 879 11.65 37.81 38.32
C PRO A 879 12.79 38.39 37.46
N LYS A 880 13.00 39.71 37.55
CA LYS A 880 14.04 40.43 36.79
C LYS A 880 15.39 40.50 37.50
N ASP A 881 15.41 40.23 38.79
CA ASP A 881 16.56 40.36 39.69
C ASP A 881 17.30 39.03 39.93
N LYS A 882 16.72 37.90 39.54
CA LYS A 882 17.30 36.55 39.68
C LYS A 882 16.95 35.64 38.51
N TYR A 883 17.80 34.64 38.24
CA TYR A 883 17.44 33.56 37.33
C TYR A 883 16.50 32.57 38.00
N THR A 884 15.51 32.10 37.24
CA THR A 884 14.68 30.94 37.57
C THR A 884 15.06 29.79 36.64
N ARG A 885 15.43 28.65 37.21
CA ARG A 885 15.74 27.45 36.43
C ARG A 885 14.44 26.88 35.89
N THR A 886 14.31 26.83 34.58
CA THR A 886 13.09 26.45 33.86
C THR A 886 13.37 25.26 32.96
N SER A 887 12.72 24.13 33.21
CA SER A 887 12.88 22.91 32.43
C SER A 887 11.63 22.63 31.59
N PHE A 888 11.81 22.46 30.27
CA PHE A 888 10.74 22.16 29.31
C PHE A 888 10.77 20.68 28.96
N TYR A 889 9.66 19.97 29.17
CA TYR A 889 9.56 18.54 28.82
C TYR A 889 8.90 18.33 27.45
N PHE A 890 9.67 17.75 26.54
CA PHE A 890 9.25 17.39 25.19
C PHE A 890 9.12 15.86 25.09
N PRO A 891 7.90 15.31 24.98
CA PRO A 891 7.72 13.87 24.81
C PRO A 891 8.11 13.42 23.39
N SER A 892 8.53 12.16 23.24
CA SER A 892 8.85 11.59 21.92
C SER A 892 7.64 10.90 21.28
N ILE A 893 6.71 11.74 20.80
CA ILE A 893 5.47 11.32 20.11
C ILE A 893 5.40 12.01 18.76
N ASN A 894 5.64 11.27 17.67
CA ASN A 894 5.59 11.81 16.29
C ASN A 894 6.24 13.20 16.18
N GLN A 895 7.41 13.34 16.78
CA GLN A 895 8.18 14.57 16.88
C GLN A 895 9.63 14.23 16.58
N ASN A 896 10.18 14.90 15.57
CA ASN A 896 11.53 14.66 15.11
C ASN A 896 12.33 15.96 15.16
N GLY A 897 13.37 15.98 15.99
CA GLY A 897 14.18 17.16 16.19
C GLY A 897 13.41 18.37 16.75
N LEU A 898 14.09 19.29 17.42
CA LEU A 898 13.47 20.51 17.94
C LEU A 898 14.40 21.72 17.84
N SER A 899 13.83 22.87 17.48
CA SER A 899 14.44 24.19 17.67
C SER A 899 13.66 24.93 18.74
N VAL A 900 14.37 25.40 19.77
CA VAL A 900 13.81 26.25 20.83
C VAL A 900 14.56 27.57 20.80
N THR A 901 13.82 28.66 20.63
CA THR A 901 14.35 30.02 20.60
C THR A 901 13.70 30.84 21.70
N VAL A 902 14.50 31.57 22.47
CA VAL A 902 14.06 32.45 23.56
C VAL A 902 14.26 33.90 23.13
N TYR A 903 13.21 34.69 23.26
CA TYR A 903 13.21 36.12 22.99
C TYR A 903 12.94 36.89 24.26
N ASP A 904 13.53 38.08 24.38
CA ASP A 904 13.03 39.12 25.27
C ASP A 904 11.67 39.57 24.73
N LYS A 905 10.61 39.39 25.51
CA LYS A 905 9.24 39.64 25.05
C LYS A 905 8.98 41.12 24.80
N ASP A 906 9.60 42.00 25.59
CA ASP A 906 9.33 43.43 25.56
C ASP A 906 10.04 44.11 24.38
N SER A 907 11.25 43.64 24.03
CA SER A 907 12.07 44.21 22.95
C SER A 907 12.08 43.40 21.65
N GLY A 908 11.65 42.14 21.67
CA GLY A 908 11.75 41.20 20.55
C GLY A 908 13.16 40.65 20.28
N LYS A 909 14.15 40.99 21.12
CA LYS A 909 15.54 40.56 20.94
C LYS A 909 15.68 39.06 21.18
N GLU A 910 16.33 38.34 20.26
CA GLU A 910 16.72 36.94 20.48
C GLU A 910 17.80 36.85 21.58
N LEU A 911 17.53 36.03 22.60
CA LEU A 911 18.39 35.82 23.77
C LEU A 911 19.17 34.51 23.68
N LEU A 912 18.54 33.46 23.16
CA LEU A 912 19.12 32.12 23.05
C LEU A 912 18.43 31.33 21.94
N SER A 913 19.19 30.52 21.20
CA SER A 913 18.65 29.52 20.28
C SER A 913 19.37 28.18 20.47
N THR A 914 18.62 27.09 20.55
CA THR A 914 19.17 25.75 20.82
C THR A 914 18.40 24.65 20.09
N LYS A 915 19.07 23.52 19.88
CA LYS A 915 18.61 22.38 19.08
C LYS A 915 18.61 21.08 19.87
N ILE A 916 17.67 20.17 19.60
CA ILE A 916 17.63 18.81 20.15
C ILE A 916 17.42 17.84 19.01
N ASP A 917 18.43 17.06 18.62
CA ASP A 917 18.35 16.23 17.42
C ASP A 917 17.54 14.94 17.63
N LYS A 918 17.66 14.30 18.79
CA LYS A 918 16.94 13.07 19.16
C LYS A 918 16.32 13.18 20.54
N LEU A 919 15.04 12.83 20.65
CA LEU A 919 14.31 12.91 21.92
C LEU A 919 14.29 11.60 22.73
N TRP A 920 14.70 10.47 22.16
CA TRP A 920 14.65 9.14 22.80
C TRP A 920 13.27 8.84 23.41
N ASN A 921 13.17 8.66 24.73
CA ASN A 921 11.91 8.44 25.44
C ASN A 921 11.35 9.73 26.06
N GLY A 922 11.69 10.89 25.50
CA GLY A 922 11.36 12.22 26.00
C GLY A 922 12.58 12.94 26.56
N THR A 923 12.55 14.27 26.55
CA THR A 923 13.72 15.10 26.89
C THR A 923 13.31 16.32 27.68
N TYR A 924 14.07 16.64 28.73
CA TYR A 924 14.04 17.96 29.37
C TYR A 924 15.10 18.86 28.74
N LEU A 925 14.69 20.05 28.33
CA LEU A 925 15.59 21.17 28.05
C LEU A 925 15.58 22.11 29.24
N THR A 926 16.69 22.21 29.97
CA THR A 926 16.79 23.10 31.14
C THR A 926 17.53 24.38 30.78
N LEU A 927 16.88 25.51 31.05
CA LEU A 927 17.38 26.85 30.81
C LEU A 927 17.32 27.65 32.12
N ASP A 928 18.26 28.54 32.34
CA ASP A 928 18.13 29.57 33.38
C ASP A 928 17.60 30.84 32.70
N LEU A 929 16.39 31.27 33.10
CA LEU A 929 15.63 32.36 32.49
C LEU A 929 15.36 33.49 33.50
N CYS A 930 15.37 34.74 33.04
CA CYS A 930 15.14 35.93 33.86
C CYS A 930 14.32 36.96 33.08
N GLY A 931 13.38 37.65 33.75
CA GLY A 931 12.51 38.66 33.16
C GLY A 931 11.38 38.12 32.28
N ASN A 932 10.84 38.98 31.41
CA ASN A 932 9.74 38.65 30.51
C ASN A 932 10.27 37.98 29.24
N VAL A 933 10.05 36.69 29.10
CA VAL A 933 10.56 35.92 27.96
C VAL A 933 9.44 35.33 27.13
N ARG A 934 9.69 35.21 25.82
CA ARG A 934 8.88 34.43 24.89
C ARG A 934 9.68 33.24 24.39
N ILE A 935 9.13 32.05 24.56
CA ILE A 935 9.71 30.80 24.09
C ILE A 935 8.96 30.38 22.82
N ARG A 936 9.68 30.27 21.70
CA ARG A 936 9.16 29.71 20.45
C ARG A 936 9.75 28.32 20.25
N CYS A 937 8.89 27.34 20.03
CA CYS A 937 9.29 25.96 19.76
C CYS A 937 8.80 25.53 18.37
N SER A 938 9.67 24.89 17.60
CA SER A 938 9.38 24.31 16.28
C SER A 938 10.10 22.96 16.11
N SER A 939 9.57 22.08 15.26
CA SER A 939 10.10 20.74 14.99
C SER A 939 10.81 20.70 13.64
N TYR A 940 11.70 19.72 13.45
CA TYR A 940 12.40 19.58 12.17
C TYR A 940 11.56 18.83 11.16
N GLY A 941 11.50 19.37 9.95
CA GLY A 941 10.76 18.79 8.84
C GLY A 941 9.28 19.17 8.89
N TRP A 942 8.73 19.41 7.71
CA TRP A 942 7.37 19.89 7.53
C TRP A 942 6.28 18.83 7.81
N TRP A 943 6.64 17.62 8.22
CA TRP A 943 5.67 16.57 8.58
C TRP A 943 5.35 16.58 10.08
N TYR A 944 6.24 17.20 10.86
CA TYR A 944 6.24 17.09 12.30
C TYR A 944 5.70 18.38 12.90
N THR A 945 4.87 18.23 13.92
CA THR A 945 4.50 19.33 14.82
C THR A 945 5.32 19.25 16.10
N THR A 946 5.47 20.38 16.79
CA THR A 946 6.08 20.44 18.11
C THR A 946 5.07 20.05 19.18
N LYS A 947 5.53 19.41 20.25
CA LYS A 947 4.78 18.93 21.41
C LYS A 947 5.52 19.32 22.68
N LEU A 948 4.87 20.13 23.51
CA LEU A 948 5.35 20.48 24.86
C LEU A 948 4.35 19.97 25.87
N SER A 949 4.79 19.19 26.87
CA SER A 949 3.89 18.52 27.83
C SER A 949 3.93 19.13 29.23
N GLY A 950 5.07 19.71 29.62
CA GLY A 950 5.18 20.41 30.90
C GLY A 950 6.36 21.38 30.98
N ILE A 951 6.25 22.33 31.90
CA ILE A 951 7.28 23.32 32.24
C ILE A 951 7.48 23.26 33.76
N PHE A 952 8.74 23.20 34.22
CA PHE A 952 9.08 22.99 35.62
C PHE A 952 10.03 24.08 36.11
N PHE A 953 9.79 24.61 37.31
CA PHE A 953 10.50 25.73 37.89
C PHE A 953 11.28 25.33 39.15
N ASP A 954 12.56 25.69 39.17
CA ASP A 954 13.52 25.40 40.24
C ASP A 954 14.40 26.63 40.52
N SER A 955 15.10 26.63 41.65
CA SER A 955 16.10 27.66 41.96
C SER A 955 17.30 27.56 41.03
N SER A 956 17.91 28.71 40.70
CA SER A 956 19.15 28.77 39.91
C SER A 956 20.30 29.33 40.74
N ASP A 957 21.46 28.71 40.62
CA ASP A 957 22.72 29.19 41.24
C ASP A 957 23.41 30.27 40.39
N ASN A 958 22.89 30.56 39.20
CA ASN A 958 23.43 31.60 38.33
C ASN A 958 23.00 33.01 38.80
N VAL A 959 23.93 33.96 38.76
CA VAL A 959 23.68 35.36 39.17
C VAL A 959 23.35 36.23 37.94
N VAL A 960 22.37 37.11 38.07
CA VAL A 960 21.99 38.10 37.04
C VAL A 960 22.98 39.28 37.10
N ASN A 961 23.41 39.78 35.93
CA ASN A 961 24.29 40.95 35.88
C ASN A 961 23.47 42.21 36.20
N SER A 962 23.74 42.84 37.34
CA SER A 962 22.96 43.96 37.91
C SER A 962 22.95 45.24 37.06
N GLY A 963 23.70 45.30 35.96
CA GLY A 963 23.68 46.41 34.99
C GLY A 963 22.73 46.24 33.81
N ASN A 964 22.01 45.12 33.70
CA ASN A 964 21.16 44.80 32.54
C ASN A 964 19.69 44.68 32.98
N ALA A 965 18.84 45.63 32.57
CA ALA A 965 17.42 45.70 32.98
C ALA A 965 16.46 44.83 32.11
N GLY A 966 16.99 44.14 31.10
CA GLY A 966 16.25 43.32 30.15
C GLY A 966 16.20 41.83 30.51
N ALA A 967 15.44 41.04 29.75
CA ALA A 967 15.36 39.61 29.94
C ALA A 967 16.67 38.90 29.55
N SER A 968 16.92 37.71 30.10
CA SER A 968 18.12 36.93 29.83
C SER A 968 17.86 35.42 29.86
N ALA A 969 18.63 34.66 29.07
CA ALA A 969 18.51 33.21 28.95
C ALA A 969 19.89 32.54 28.87
N LYS A 970 20.07 31.41 29.58
CA LYS A 970 21.27 30.56 29.51
C LYS A 970 20.88 29.08 29.38
N LEU A 971 21.52 28.35 28.47
CA LEU A 971 21.37 26.90 28.37
C LEU A 971 22.11 26.21 29.52
N VAL A 972 21.43 25.34 30.27
CA VAL A 972 22.02 24.55 31.36
C VAL A 972 22.38 23.16 30.89
N ASN A 973 21.39 22.35 30.49
CA ASN A 973 21.62 21.00 29.98
C ASN A 973 20.43 20.46 29.15
N ARG A 974 20.60 19.23 28.67
CA ARG A 974 19.55 18.38 28.10
C ARG A 974 19.56 17.05 28.84
N ASP A 975 18.43 16.66 29.42
CA ASP A 975 18.28 15.40 30.16
C ASP A 975 17.37 14.44 29.41
N PHE A 976 17.91 13.27 29.07
CA PHE A 976 17.22 12.19 28.36
C PHE A 976 16.93 10.98 29.25
N ASP A 977 17.45 10.96 30.48
CA ASP A 977 17.40 9.81 31.39
C ASP A 977 16.20 9.87 32.33
N THR A 978 15.77 11.08 32.70
CA THR A 978 14.63 11.27 33.62
C THR A 978 13.30 10.86 33.00
N VAL A 979 13.18 10.95 31.67
CA VAL A 979 11.95 10.64 30.91
C VAL A 979 10.71 11.28 31.59
N GLY A 980 9.54 10.65 31.62
CA GLY A 980 8.37 11.22 32.29
C GLY A 980 8.44 11.34 33.83
N ASN A 981 9.53 10.95 34.48
CA ASN A 981 9.65 10.86 35.95
C ASN A 981 10.18 12.14 36.60
N TRP A 982 9.45 13.25 36.46
CA TRP A 982 9.92 14.56 36.90
C TRP A 982 9.94 14.75 38.43
N MET A 983 9.08 14.05 39.17
CA MET A 983 8.89 14.28 40.60
C MET A 983 10.19 14.02 41.40
N GLY A 984 10.53 14.95 42.29
CA GLY A 984 11.75 14.91 43.09
C GLY A 984 13.02 15.37 42.36
N LYS A 985 12.94 15.63 41.04
CA LYS A 985 14.08 16.11 40.23
C LYS A 985 13.84 17.47 39.58
N TYR A 986 12.62 17.75 39.15
CA TYR A 986 12.22 19.01 38.52
C TYR A 986 11.00 19.60 39.22
N GLY A 987 10.87 20.94 39.21
CA GLY A 987 9.64 21.63 39.61
C GLY A 987 9.45 21.80 41.11
N GLN A 988 10.54 21.91 41.89
CA GLN A 988 10.48 22.12 43.34
C GLN A 988 9.82 23.44 43.74
N LEU A 989 9.99 24.51 42.94
CA LEU A 989 9.31 25.78 43.16
C LEU A 989 7.90 25.79 42.56
N GLY A 990 7.68 25.00 41.51
CA GLY A 990 6.39 24.83 40.87
C GLY A 990 6.48 24.24 39.48
N TYR A 991 5.34 24.03 38.84
CA TYR A 991 5.21 23.41 37.53
C TYR A 991 3.93 23.87 36.81
N TYR A 992 3.99 23.83 35.47
CA TYR A 992 2.89 24.02 34.55
C TYR A 992 2.71 22.76 33.71
N LEU A 993 1.61 22.03 33.90
CA LEU A 993 1.29 20.82 33.15
C LEU A 993 0.21 21.13 32.12
N ILE A 994 0.42 20.74 30.86
CA ILE A 994 -0.58 21.03 29.82
C ILE A 994 -1.85 20.21 30.08
N GLY A 995 -3.01 20.88 30.09
CA GLY A 995 -4.32 20.23 30.24
C GLY A 995 -4.52 19.52 31.58
N SER A 996 -3.83 19.94 32.65
CA SER A 996 -3.95 19.41 34.01
C SER A 996 -3.68 20.50 35.06
N ASP A 997 -3.86 20.17 36.33
CA ASP A 997 -3.61 21.10 37.44
C ASP A 997 -2.14 21.52 37.49
N SER A 998 -1.92 22.83 37.65
CA SER A 998 -0.60 23.46 37.70
C SER A 998 -0.39 24.18 39.02
N SER A 999 0.86 24.24 39.49
CA SER A 999 1.23 24.93 40.74
C SER A 999 2.39 25.86 40.44
N LEU A 1000 2.10 27.14 40.18
CA LEU A 1000 3.12 28.14 39.83
C LEU A 1000 3.61 28.92 41.07
N PRO A 1001 4.89 29.33 41.12
CA PRO A 1001 5.35 30.33 42.08
C PRO A 1001 4.58 31.65 41.95
N GLN A 1002 4.47 32.42 43.04
CA GLN A 1002 3.68 33.66 43.08
C GLN A 1002 4.16 34.73 42.08
N ASP A 1003 5.46 34.71 41.75
CA ASP A 1003 6.15 35.63 40.85
C ASP A 1003 6.29 35.09 39.41
N VAL A 1004 5.61 34.00 39.06
CA VAL A 1004 5.69 33.35 37.75
C VAL A 1004 4.31 33.19 37.10
N THR A 1005 4.21 33.56 35.83
CA THR A 1005 3.01 33.29 35.01
C THR A 1005 3.40 32.71 33.66
N CYS A 1006 2.55 31.83 33.13
CA CYS A 1006 2.71 31.22 31.80
C CYS A 1006 1.47 31.52 30.95
N HIS A 1007 1.69 32.02 29.74
CA HIS A 1007 0.62 32.30 28.78
C HIS A 1007 0.95 31.73 27.41
N VAL A 1008 0.06 30.89 26.90
CA VAL A 1008 0.14 30.41 25.52
C VAL A 1008 0.00 31.59 24.56
N VAL A 1009 0.89 31.67 23.57
CA VAL A 1009 0.86 32.71 22.55
C VAL A 1009 -0.15 32.33 21.46
N SER A 1010 -0.99 33.30 21.09
CA SER A 1010 -1.90 33.25 19.94
C SER A 1010 -1.62 34.49 19.09
N GLN A 1011 -0.82 34.32 18.03
CA GLN A 1011 -0.36 35.39 17.17
C GLN A 1011 -0.32 34.94 15.71
N ASP A 1012 -1.00 35.70 14.85
CA ASP A 1012 -0.86 35.62 13.40
C ASP A 1012 0.35 36.44 12.93
N ASP A 1013 1.00 35.96 11.87
CA ASP A 1013 2.00 36.71 11.09
C ASP A 1013 1.87 36.27 9.63
N LEU A 1014 1.02 36.98 8.88
CA LEU A 1014 0.56 36.59 7.55
C LEU A 1014 1.33 37.30 6.45
N VAL A 1015 1.79 36.53 5.47
CA VAL A 1015 2.30 37.00 4.19
C VAL A 1015 1.23 36.79 3.12
N PRO A 1016 0.71 37.86 2.48
CA PRO A 1016 -0.20 37.71 1.35
C PRO A 1016 0.58 37.21 0.11
N LEU A 1017 0.01 36.23 -0.58
CA LEU A 1017 0.56 35.61 -1.78
C LEU A 1017 -0.45 35.77 -2.91
N VAL A 1018 -0.15 36.66 -3.85
CA VAL A 1018 -1.02 37.00 -4.98
C VAL A 1018 -0.75 36.05 -6.14
N TRP A 1019 -1.80 35.44 -6.69
CA TRP A 1019 -1.69 34.60 -7.87
C TRP A 1019 -1.35 35.46 -9.11
N PRO A 1020 -0.42 35.05 -9.98
CA PRO A 1020 -0.02 35.84 -11.14
C PRO A 1020 -1.20 36.14 -12.07
N GLU A 1021 -1.30 37.39 -12.52
CA GLU A 1021 -2.32 37.79 -13.50
C GLU A 1021 -2.20 36.96 -14.78
N GLN A 1022 -3.35 36.67 -15.41
CA GLN A 1022 -3.46 35.92 -16.68
C GLN A 1022 -3.00 34.45 -16.62
N VAL A 1023 -2.45 33.98 -15.50
CA VAL A 1023 -2.14 32.56 -15.29
C VAL A 1023 -3.36 31.87 -14.71
N ARG A 1024 -3.84 30.81 -15.37
CA ARG A 1024 -4.95 29.98 -14.86
C ARG A 1024 -4.59 29.40 -13.48
N ARG A 1025 -5.52 29.49 -12.52
CA ARG A 1025 -5.39 28.91 -11.17
C ARG A 1025 -5.54 27.39 -11.27
N PHE A 1026 -4.45 26.66 -11.50
CA PHE A 1026 -4.47 25.22 -11.75
C PHE A 1026 -4.24 24.37 -10.50
N THR A 1027 -3.82 24.95 -9.36
CA THR A 1027 -3.59 24.21 -8.11
C THR A 1027 -4.89 24.07 -7.31
N TYR A 1028 -5.21 22.84 -6.90
CA TYR A 1028 -6.30 22.54 -5.98
C TYR A 1028 -6.01 23.16 -4.60
N ARG A 1029 -6.95 23.96 -4.08
CA ARG A 1029 -6.87 24.49 -2.71
C ARG A 1029 -7.39 23.51 -1.66
N LYS A 1030 -8.15 22.49 -2.07
CA LYS A 1030 -8.75 21.48 -1.19
C LYS A 1030 -9.02 20.21 -1.97
N ARG A 1031 -9.29 19.11 -1.28
CA ARG A 1031 -9.72 17.87 -1.93
C ARG A 1031 -11.03 18.08 -2.73
N PRO A 1032 -11.14 17.54 -3.94
CA PRO A 1032 -12.34 17.65 -4.76
C PRO A 1032 -13.47 16.74 -4.22
N THR A 1033 -14.71 17.23 -4.27
CA THR A 1033 -15.91 16.43 -3.99
C THR A 1033 -16.37 15.77 -5.29
N LEU A 1034 -16.55 14.45 -5.25
CA LEU A 1034 -16.85 13.64 -6.43
C LEU A 1034 -18.21 12.93 -6.30
N PRO A 1035 -18.85 12.53 -7.41
CA PRO A 1035 -20.21 11.94 -7.39
C PRO A 1035 -20.31 10.59 -6.69
N ASP A 1036 -19.19 9.89 -6.49
CA ASP A 1036 -19.15 8.62 -5.75
C ASP A 1036 -19.38 8.80 -4.24
N GLY A 1037 -19.26 10.02 -3.70
CA GLY A 1037 -19.57 10.36 -2.31
C GLY A 1037 -18.46 10.04 -1.29
N THR A 1038 -17.31 9.52 -1.74
CA THR A 1038 -16.24 9.08 -0.82
C THR A 1038 -14.98 9.94 -0.85
N ASN A 1039 -14.77 10.76 -1.88
CA ASN A 1039 -13.61 11.64 -1.99
C ASN A 1039 -13.89 13.07 -1.52
N GLY A 1040 -12.96 13.65 -0.74
CA GLY A 1040 -13.08 15.00 -0.21
C GLY A 1040 -13.99 15.03 1.02
N ILE A 1041 -15.18 15.62 0.87
CA ILE A 1041 -16.22 15.60 1.91
C ILE A 1041 -17.01 14.31 1.74
N ALA A 1042 -16.97 13.41 2.73
CA ALA A 1042 -17.76 12.20 2.73
C ALA A 1042 -19.25 12.53 2.88
N THR A 1043 -20.10 11.85 2.11
CA THR A 1043 -21.55 12.07 2.10
C THR A 1043 -22.31 10.77 1.98
N ASP A 1044 -23.49 10.70 2.59
CA ASP A 1044 -24.42 9.57 2.41
C ASP A 1044 -24.86 9.49 0.95
N ASN A 1045 -24.52 8.40 0.28
CA ASN A 1045 -25.03 8.11 -1.06
C ASN A 1045 -25.09 6.60 -1.34
N ILE A 1046 -25.73 6.26 -2.45
CA ILE A 1046 -25.82 4.88 -2.92
C ILE A 1046 -25.33 4.82 -4.35
N LEU A 1047 -24.45 3.87 -4.65
CA LEU A 1047 -24.10 3.49 -6.02
C LEU A 1047 -24.89 2.24 -6.40
N ILE A 1048 -25.45 2.21 -7.60
CA ILE A 1048 -26.08 1.00 -8.16
C ILE A 1048 -25.46 0.66 -9.50
N ALA A 1049 -25.36 -0.63 -9.80
CA ALA A 1049 -24.73 -1.09 -11.03
C ALA A 1049 -25.37 -2.35 -11.62
N PHE A 1050 -25.27 -2.46 -12.95
CA PHE A 1050 -25.77 -3.59 -13.73
C PHE A 1050 -24.64 -4.22 -14.55
N ASN A 1051 -24.73 -5.53 -14.76
CA ASN A 1051 -23.81 -6.31 -15.60
C ASN A 1051 -24.61 -7.32 -16.42
N VAL A 1052 -24.82 -7.01 -17.70
CA VAL A 1052 -25.69 -7.76 -18.63
C VAL A 1052 -25.01 -8.06 -19.96
N ILE A 1053 -23.93 -7.36 -20.29
CA ILE A 1053 -23.15 -7.61 -21.49
C ILE A 1053 -22.10 -8.70 -21.18
N PRO A 1054 -21.97 -9.74 -22.01
CA PRO A 1054 -20.97 -10.79 -21.78
C PRO A 1054 -19.53 -10.23 -21.78
N ILE A 1055 -18.69 -10.79 -20.89
CA ILE A 1055 -17.25 -10.50 -20.84
C ILE A 1055 -16.64 -10.73 -22.24
N GLY A 1056 -15.88 -9.75 -22.75
CA GLY A 1056 -15.31 -9.79 -24.09
C GLY A 1056 -16.16 -9.09 -25.17
N GLU A 1057 -17.43 -8.81 -24.86
CA GLU A 1057 -18.36 -8.04 -25.70
C GLU A 1057 -18.65 -6.65 -25.10
N ASP A 1058 -18.22 -6.42 -23.85
CA ASP A 1058 -18.42 -5.22 -23.03
C ASP A 1058 -17.45 -4.07 -23.34
N GLY A 1059 -16.67 -4.19 -24.42
CA GLY A 1059 -15.65 -3.23 -24.83
C GLY A 1059 -14.25 -3.52 -24.28
N MET A 1060 -14.06 -4.58 -23.49
CA MET A 1060 -12.75 -5.07 -23.06
C MET A 1060 -12.45 -6.45 -23.64
N GLU A 1061 -11.17 -6.82 -23.70
CA GLU A 1061 -10.76 -8.21 -23.94
C GLU A 1061 -11.14 -9.10 -22.75
N ALA A 1062 -11.52 -10.35 -23.01
CA ALA A 1062 -12.00 -11.24 -21.96
C ALA A 1062 -10.92 -11.72 -21.00
N GLU A 1063 -9.67 -11.84 -21.48
CA GLU A 1063 -8.55 -12.40 -20.74
C GLU A 1063 -7.22 -11.89 -21.27
N THR A 1064 -6.17 -12.03 -20.45
CA THR A 1064 -4.80 -11.77 -20.91
C THR A 1064 -4.28 -12.95 -21.72
N LYS A 1065 -3.30 -12.69 -22.58
CA LYS A 1065 -2.70 -13.74 -23.41
C LYS A 1065 -2.23 -14.92 -22.53
N GLY A 1066 -2.73 -16.11 -22.83
CA GLY A 1066 -2.29 -17.35 -22.18
C GLY A 1066 -3.02 -17.70 -20.87
N THR A 1067 -4.04 -16.93 -20.47
CA THR A 1067 -4.77 -17.11 -19.20
C THR A 1067 -6.25 -17.49 -19.43
N MET A 1068 -7.16 -17.10 -18.55
CA MET A 1068 -8.60 -17.38 -18.56
C MET A 1068 -9.39 -16.12 -18.14
N PRO A 1069 -10.68 -15.99 -18.44
CA PRO A 1069 -11.46 -14.84 -17.99
C PRO A 1069 -11.45 -14.72 -16.47
N ARG A 1070 -11.50 -13.48 -15.96
CA ARG A 1070 -11.49 -13.16 -14.51
C ARG A 1070 -10.17 -13.49 -13.78
N TYR A 1071 -9.13 -13.92 -14.49
CA TYR A 1071 -7.80 -14.17 -13.90
C TYR A 1071 -7.23 -12.90 -13.28
N ILE A 1072 -7.30 -11.79 -14.01
CA ILE A 1072 -6.94 -10.43 -13.54
C ILE A 1072 -8.21 -9.62 -13.21
N GLY A 1073 -8.04 -8.34 -12.85
CA GLY A 1073 -9.12 -7.36 -12.83
C GLY A 1073 -9.79 -7.22 -14.20
N TYR A 1074 -11.11 -7.08 -14.23
CA TYR A 1074 -11.93 -7.11 -15.45
C TYR A 1074 -13.12 -6.18 -15.33
N LYS A 1075 -13.71 -5.77 -16.47
CA LYS A 1075 -14.97 -5.05 -16.44
C LYS A 1075 -16.07 -5.99 -15.97
N CYS A 1076 -16.80 -5.57 -14.94
CA CYS A 1076 -17.91 -6.34 -14.37
C CYS A 1076 -19.13 -5.47 -14.11
N THR A 1077 -19.18 -4.27 -14.69
CA THR A 1077 -20.30 -3.33 -14.66
C THR A 1077 -20.40 -2.63 -16.00
N ASP A 1078 -21.61 -2.61 -16.56
CA ASP A 1078 -21.93 -1.97 -17.83
C ASP A 1078 -22.57 -0.60 -17.62
N TYR A 1079 -23.41 -0.52 -16.59
CA TYR A 1079 -24.12 0.69 -16.17
C TYR A 1079 -23.86 0.94 -14.68
N GLU A 1080 -23.55 2.18 -14.32
CA GLU A 1080 -23.37 2.63 -12.94
C GLU A 1080 -24.02 3.99 -12.73
N TYR A 1081 -24.73 4.17 -11.61
CA TYR A 1081 -25.37 5.42 -11.22
C TYR A 1081 -25.11 5.75 -9.75
N ALA A 1082 -24.92 7.04 -9.45
CA ALA A 1082 -24.81 7.55 -8.08
C ALA A 1082 -26.09 8.29 -7.68
N LEU A 1083 -26.65 7.93 -6.53
CA LEU A 1083 -27.88 8.49 -5.97
C LEU A 1083 -27.55 9.51 -4.89
N ASN A 1084 -27.56 10.80 -5.23
CA ASN A 1084 -27.08 11.88 -4.38
C ASN A 1084 -28.21 12.77 -3.85
N THR A 1085 -28.19 13.04 -2.55
CA THR A 1085 -28.96 14.14 -1.93
C THR A 1085 -28.20 15.44 -2.12
N VAL A 1086 -28.86 16.50 -2.60
CA VAL A 1086 -28.24 17.81 -2.80
C VAL A 1086 -28.54 18.71 -1.60
N ALA A 1087 -27.50 19.30 -1.02
CA ALA A 1087 -27.66 20.15 0.16
C ALA A 1087 -28.42 21.46 -0.16
N PRO A 1088 -29.18 22.03 0.81
CA PRO A 1088 -29.98 23.22 0.57
C PRO A 1088 -29.20 24.41 0.00
N GLU A 1089 -27.96 24.62 0.44
CA GLU A 1089 -27.07 25.69 -0.04
C GLU A 1089 -26.70 25.55 -1.53
N TYR A 1090 -26.85 24.35 -2.11
CA TYR A 1090 -26.61 24.06 -3.53
C TYR A 1090 -27.92 23.88 -4.32
N GLY A 1091 -29.02 24.44 -3.81
CA GLY A 1091 -30.35 24.40 -4.43
C GLY A 1091 -31.25 23.27 -3.94
N GLY A 1092 -30.76 22.40 -3.04
CA GLY A 1092 -31.55 21.31 -2.46
C GLY A 1092 -31.99 20.24 -3.48
N GLY A 1093 -32.80 19.29 -3.01
CA GLY A 1093 -33.37 18.22 -3.83
C GLY A 1093 -32.40 17.06 -4.02
N PHE A 1094 -32.42 16.45 -5.20
CA PHE A 1094 -31.72 15.19 -5.48
C PHE A 1094 -31.08 15.20 -6.88
N GLU A 1095 -30.14 14.29 -7.10
CA GLU A 1095 -29.48 14.11 -8.40
C GLU A 1095 -29.10 12.64 -8.59
N ILE A 1096 -29.48 12.06 -9.74
CA ILE A 1096 -28.99 10.76 -10.20
C ILE A 1096 -27.89 11.05 -11.21
N TRP A 1097 -26.64 10.75 -10.86
CA TRP A 1097 -25.49 11.01 -11.71
C TRP A 1097 -25.06 9.74 -12.46
N ARG A 1098 -24.82 9.86 -13.78
CA ARG A 1098 -24.31 8.76 -14.60
C ARG A 1098 -22.82 8.56 -14.33
N MET A 1099 -22.47 7.42 -13.75
CA MET A 1099 -21.07 7.05 -13.46
C MET A 1099 -20.45 6.26 -14.61
N LEU A 1100 -21.22 5.35 -15.22
CA LEU A 1100 -20.77 4.54 -16.35
C LEU A 1100 -21.97 4.10 -17.19
N VAL A 1101 -21.81 4.09 -18.51
CA VAL A 1101 -22.72 3.44 -19.48
C VAL A 1101 -21.88 2.85 -20.63
N PRO A 1102 -22.41 1.92 -21.44
CA PRO A 1102 -21.67 1.39 -22.59
C PRO A 1102 -21.16 2.51 -23.52
N GLY A 1103 -19.86 2.48 -23.83
CA GLY A 1103 -19.18 3.48 -24.66
C GLY A 1103 -18.65 4.72 -23.92
N MET A 1104 -19.01 4.91 -22.64
CA MET A 1104 -18.49 6.01 -21.82
C MET A 1104 -17.05 5.72 -21.35
N PRO A 1105 -16.13 6.70 -21.40
CA PRO A 1105 -14.82 6.54 -20.77
C PRO A 1105 -14.97 6.43 -19.25
N ARG A 1106 -14.26 5.48 -18.64
CA ARG A 1106 -14.23 5.33 -17.18
C ARG A 1106 -13.41 6.46 -16.56
N LYS A 1107 -14.01 7.24 -15.64
CA LYS A 1107 -13.41 8.44 -15.02
C LYS A 1107 -14.12 8.84 -13.73
N HIS A 1108 -13.54 9.77 -12.96
CA HIS A 1108 -14.01 10.10 -11.60
C HIS A 1108 -14.68 11.49 -11.44
N PHE A 1109 -14.83 12.27 -12.50
CA PHE A 1109 -15.52 13.58 -12.54
C PHE A 1109 -14.87 14.68 -11.69
N TYR A 1110 -13.54 14.75 -11.72
CA TYR A 1110 -12.77 15.81 -11.06
C TYR A 1110 -13.14 17.23 -11.58
N PRO A 1111 -12.97 18.30 -10.78
CA PRO A 1111 -13.11 19.68 -11.26
C PRO A 1111 -12.28 19.94 -12.53
N ARG A 1112 -12.91 20.56 -13.53
CA ARG A 1112 -12.37 20.80 -14.87
C ARG A 1112 -11.98 19.56 -15.67
N GLN A 1113 -12.39 18.36 -15.25
CA GLN A 1113 -12.15 17.16 -16.03
C GLN A 1113 -12.86 17.28 -17.40
N PRO A 1114 -12.16 16.99 -18.52
CA PRO A 1114 -12.79 16.98 -19.83
C PRO A 1114 -14.05 16.12 -19.85
N LYS A 1115 -15.12 16.66 -20.44
CA LYS A 1115 -16.43 15.99 -20.51
C LYS A 1115 -16.51 15.09 -21.74
N SER A 1116 -17.10 13.91 -21.57
CA SER A 1116 -17.52 13.08 -22.70
C SER A 1116 -18.96 13.44 -23.09
N SER A 1117 -19.43 12.95 -24.24
CA SER A 1117 -20.84 13.13 -24.64
C SER A 1117 -21.86 12.43 -23.72
N PHE A 1118 -21.39 11.55 -22.84
CA PHE A 1118 -22.24 10.79 -21.92
C PHE A 1118 -22.34 11.44 -20.53
N ASP A 1119 -21.51 12.45 -20.22
CA ASP A 1119 -21.49 13.07 -18.90
C ASP A 1119 -22.81 13.79 -18.59
N GLY A 1120 -23.31 13.60 -17.37
CA GLY A 1120 -24.41 14.40 -16.85
C GLY A 1120 -25.37 13.62 -15.95
N ALA A 1121 -26.30 14.37 -15.36
CA ALA A 1121 -27.40 13.79 -14.60
C ALA A 1121 -28.42 13.08 -15.51
N VAL A 1122 -29.07 12.05 -14.98
CA VAL A 1122 -30.21 11.39 -15.62
C VAL A 1122 -31.41 12.35 -15.61
N LYS A 1123 -31.94 12.69 -16.79
CA LYS A 1123 -32.92 13.77 -16.94
C LYS A 1123 -34.33 13.40 -16.49
N ASP A 1124 -34.80 12.21 -16.86
CA ASP A 1124 -36.17 11.74 -16.55
C ASP A 1124 -36.20 10.76 -15.37
N GLY A 1125 -35.11 10.72 -14.58
CA GLY A 1125 -35.01 9.94 -13.37
C GLY A 1125 -35.66 10.64 -12.17
N LYS A 1126 -36.08 9.85 -11.18
CA LYS A 1126 -36.70 10.36 -9.93
C LYS A 1126 -35.92 9.80 -8.75
N LEU A 1127 -35.55 10.64 -7.81
CA LEU A 1127 -34.88 10.26 -6.57
C LEU A 1127 -35.46 11.06 -5.42
N ILE A 1128 -35.73 10.41 -4.29
CA ILE A 1128 -36.04 11.04 -3.01
C ILE A 1128 -35.25 10.35 -1.91
N THR A 1129 -34.74 11.14 -0.96
CA THR A 1129 -34.23 10.65 0.32
C THR A 1129 -35.03 11.27 1.46
N ALA A 1130 -35.34 10.47 2.47
CA ALA A 1130 -36.10 10.89 3.65
C ALA A 1130 -35.46 10.32 4.91
N ARG A 1131 -35.27 11.15 5.95
CA ARG A 1131 -34.71 10.71 7.23
C ARG A 1131 -35.79 10.65 8.30
N GLU A 1132 -35.81 9.56 9.07
CA GLU A 1132 -36.65 9.39 10.26
C GLU A 1132 -35.78 8.86 11.40
N GLY A 1133 -35.43 9.72 12.36
CA GLY A 1133 -34.50 9.36 13.43
C GLY A 1133 -33.14 8.91 12.88
N ASN A 1134 -32.73 7.69 13.24
CA ASN A 1134 -31.46 7.08 12.81
C ASN A 1134 -31.64 6.15 11.60
N THR A 1135 -32.54 6.50 10.69
CA THR A 1135 -32.81 5.73 9.48
C THR A 1135 -32.98 6.66 8.29
N LEU A 1136 -32.28 6.33 7.21
CA LEU A 1136 -32.34 7.03 5.93
C LEU A 1136 -33.02 6.14 4.89
N TYR A 1137 -34.07 6.65 4.27
CA TYR A 1137 -34.82 5.98 3.22
C TYR A 1137 -34.47 6.58 1.87
N TYR A 1138 -34.24 5.72 0.87
CA TYR A 1138 -34.04 6.09 -0.52
C TYR A 1138 -35.13 5.46 -1.38
N GLU A 1139 -35.65 6.23 -2.34
CA GLU A 1139 -36.46 5.71 -3.45
C GLU A 1139 -36.00 6.33 -4.76
N CYS A 1140 -35.76 5.48 -5.75
CA CYS A 1140 -35.23 5.86 -7.05
C CYS A 1140 -36.01 5.17 -8.19
N ALA A 1141 -36.25 5.92 -9.26
CA ALA A 1141 -36.74 5.41 -10.54
C ALA A 1141 -35.81 5.87 -11.68
N ILE A 1142 -35.31 4.92 -12.47
CA ILE A 1142 -34.46 5.18 -13.64
C ILE A 1142 -35.20 4.72 -14.90
N PRO A 1143 -35.38 5.59 -15.91
CA PRO A 1143 -36.10 5.23 -17.13
C PRO A 1143 -35.31 4.22 -17.96
N TRP A 1144 -36.00 3.30 -18.63
CA TRP A 1144 -35.34 2.26 -19.44
C TRP A 1144 -34.48 2.80 -20.60
N SER A 1145 -34.71 4.04 -21.04
CA SER A 1145 -33.87 4.72 -22.03
C SER A 1145 -32.41 4.89 -21.58
N GLU A 1146 -32.15 4.87 -20.27
CA GLU A 1146 -30.81 4.94 -19.70
C GLU A 1146 -30.09 3.58 -19.71
N MET A 1147 -30.85 2.48 -19.77
CA MET A 1147 -30.35 1.11 -19.58
C MET A 1147 -30.91 0.14 -20.63
N PRO A 1148 -30.76 0.42 -21.94
CA PRO A 1148 -31.42 -0.35 -22.99
C PRO A 1148 -31.04 -1.83 -23.01
N ASP A 1149 -29.78 -2.17 -22.74
CA ASP A 1149 -29.33 -3.56 -22.75
C ASP A 1149 -29.87 -4.35 -21.55
N VAL A 1150 -30.05 -3.70 -20.39
CA VAL A 1150 -30.70 -4.29 -19.21
C VAL A 1150 -32.16 -4.58 -19.53
N LYS A 1151 -32.89 -3.61 -20.10
CA LYS A 1151 -34.30 -3.80 -20.50
C LYS A 1151 -34.44 -4.93 -21.50
N LYS A 1152 -33.54 -4.99 -22.48
CA LYS A 1152 -33.52 -6.06 -23.50
C LYS A 1152 -33.27 -7.44 -22.89
N ALA A 1153 -32.42 -7.56 -21.87
CA ALA A 1153 -32.21 -8.80 -21.14
C ALA A 1153 -33.47 -9.22 -20.38
N ILE A 1154 -34.12 -8.28 -19.67
CA ILE A 1154 -35.40 -8.51 -18.99
C ILE A 1154 -36.47 -9.00 -19.97
N ASP A 1155 -36.62 -8.35 -21.13
CA ASP A 1155 -37.64 -8.69 -22.13
C ASP A 1155 -37.43 -10.08 -22.75
N LYS A 1156 -36.19 -10.57 -22.79
CA LYS A 1156 -35.86 -11.95 -23.18
C LYS A 1156 -36.15 -12.96 -22.07
N GLY A 1157 -36.37 -12.50 -20.84
CA GLY A 1157 -36.48 -13.34 -19.65
C GLY A 1157 -35.13 -13.82 -19.14
N ASP A 1158 -34.04 -13.10 -19.47
CA ASP A 1158 -32.71 -13.37 -18.95
C ASP A 1158 -32.61 -12.88 -17.49
N LYS A 1159 -31.68 -13.47 -16.73
CA LYS A 1159 -31.32 -12.99 -15.40
C LYS A 1159 -30.46 -11.73 -15.53
N ILE A 1160 -30.55 -10.85 -14.54
CA ILE A 1160 -29.77 -9.59 -14.50
C ILE A 1160 -28.75 -9.68 -13.37
N LYS A 1161 -27.49 -9.32 -13.61
CA LYS A 1161 -26.54 -9.15 -12.49
C LYS A 1161 -26.63 -7.72 -11.97
N PHE A 1162 -26.87 -7.58 -10.69
CA PHE A 1162 -27.08 -6.29 -10.03
C PHE A 1162 -26.26 -6.22 -8.74
N SER A 1163 -25.71 -5.04 -8.47
CA SER A 1163 -25.08 -4.73 -7.19
C SER A 1163 -25.45 -3.31 -6.76
N ALA A 1164 -25.41 -3.09 -5.45
CA ALA A 1164 -25.51 -1.77 -4.84
C ALA A 1164 -24.41 -1.62 -3.79
N ARG A 1165 -23.84 -0.41 -3.70
CA ARG A 1165 -22.91 0.01 -2.65
C ARG A 1165 -23.55 1.11 -1.82
N ILE A 1166 -23.60 0.91 -0.51
CA ILE A 1166 -24.07 1.92 0.45
C ILE A 1166 -22.85 2.65 1.00
N ASN A 1167 -22.80 3.96 0.83
CA ASN A 1167 -21.83 4.80 1.51
C ASN A 1167 -22.56 5.56 2.62
N ASP A 1168 -22.23 5.20 3.86
CA ASP A 1168 -22.71 5.84 5.10
C ASP A 1168 -21.54 6.67 5.66
N ASP A 1169 -21.74 7.97 5.85
CA ASP A 1169 -20.70 8.87 6.32
C ASP A 1169 -20.24 8.56 7.76
N GLY A 1170 -21.06 7.89 8.54
CA GLY A 1170 -20.76 7.38 9.87
C GLY A 1170 -20.00 6.05 9.87
N ALA A 1171 -19.92 5.36 8.74
CA ALA A 1171 -19.27 4.06 8.56
C ALA A 1171 -18.36 4.04 7.33
N GLY A 1172 -17.55 5.08 7.15
CA GLY A 1172 -16.78 5.33 5.92
C GLY A 1172 -15.75 4.24 5.55
N ALA A 1173 -15.38 3.37 6.50
CA ALA A 1173 -14.49 2.24 6.28
C ALA A 1173 -15.22 0.91 6.02
N ALA A 1174 -16.56 0.89 6.00
CA ALA A 1174 -17.34 -0.28 5.66
C ALA A 1174 -17.35 -0.52 4.14
N CYS A 1175 -17.14 -1.77 3.72
CA CYS A 1175 -17.53 -2.19 2.37
C CYS A 1175 -18.94 -2.81 2.46
N MET A 1176 -19.96 -1.99 2.16
CA MET A 1176 -21.36 -2.39 2.16
C MET A 1176 -21.83 -2.63 0.72
N GLU A 1177 -21.58 -3.84 0.20
CA GLU A 1177 -21.94 -4.23 -1.17
C GLU A 1177 -22.70 -5.56 -1.20
N ILE A 1178 -23.69 -5.69 -2.09
CA ILE A 1178 -24.49 -6.92 -2.27
C ILE A 1178 -23.61 -8.14 -2.58
N ALA A 1179 -22.61 -7.95 -3.43
CA ALA A 1179 -21.73 -9.02 -3.91
C ALA A 1179 -20.65 -9.45 -2.90
N ARG A 1180 -20.50 -8.73 -1.79
CA ARG A 1180 -19.42 -8.94 -0.84
C ARG A 1180 -19.49 -10.33 -0.21
N GLY A 1181 -18.36 -11.05 -0.23
CA GLY A 1181 -18.22 -12.38 0.36
C GLY A 1181 -18.89 -13.52 -0.43
N ARG A 1182 -19.73 -13.22 -1.43
CA ARG A 1182 -20.41 -14.22 -2.26
C ARG A 1182 -19.42 -15.10 -3.00
N SER A 1183 -19.65 -16.42 -3.04
CA SER A 1183 -18.72 -17.34 -3.72
C SER A 1183 -18.63 -17.11 -5.23
N VAL A 1184 -19.70 -16.57 -5.85
CA VAL A 1184 -19.70 -16.15 -7.26
C VAL A 1184 -18.78 -14.94 -7.52
N SER A 1185 -18.45 -14.16 -6.49
CA SER A 1185 -17.70 -12.92 -6.59
C SER A 1185 -16.28 -13.03 -6.01
N LYS A 1186 -15.46 -12.05 -6.39
CA LYS A 1186 -14.13 -11.78 -5.86
C LYS A 1186 -13.92 -10.27 -5.83
N LYS A 1187 -12.91 -9.77 -5.11
CA LYS A 1187 -12.53 -8.37 -5.18
C LYS A 1187 -12.12 -8.01 -6.61
N ASN A 1188 -12.58 -6.84 -7.06
CA ASN A 1188 -12.31 -6.30 -8.39
C ASN A 1188 -12.47 -4.78 -8.34
N SER A 1189 -11.37 -4.06 -8.55
CA SER A 1189 -11.32 -2.58 -8.48
C SER A 1189 -12.30 -1.89 -9.44
N ARG A 1190 -12.70 -2.56 -10.52
CA ARG A 1190 -13.57 -1.99 -11.57
C ARG A 1190 -15.06 -2.24 -11.33
N ALA A 1191 -15.46 -2.73 -10.16
CA ALA A 1191 -16.88 -3.01 -9.91
C ALA A 1191 -17.72 -1.78 -9.54
N PHE A 1192 -17.10 -0.73 -8.97
CA PHE A 1192 -17.73 0.57 -8.76
C PHE A 1192 -16.64 1.66 -8.83
N HIS A 1193 -17.07 2.91 -8.97
CA HIS A 1193 -16.19 4.04 -8.67
C HIS A 1193 -16.16 4.33 -7.15
N PRO A 1194 -15.06 4.88 -6.62
CA PRO A 1194 -13.80 5.11 -7.32
C PRO A 1194 -12.89 3.86 -7.33
N ASP A 1195 -12.09 3.71 -8.37
CA ASP A 1195 -11.29 2.50 -8.63
C ASP A 1195 -10.30 2.11 -7.52
N TRP A 1196 -9.89 3.06 -6.67
CA TRP A 1196 -8.92 2.80 -5.62
C TRP A 1196 -9.54 2.21 -4.35
N LYS A 1197 -10.87 2.16 -4.19
CA LYS A 1197 -11.50 1.54 -3.01
C LYS A 1197 -11.68 0.03 -3.18
N GLU A 1198 -11.92 -0.65 -2.05
CA GLU A 1198 -12.30 -2.07 -2.09
C GLU A 1198 -13.70 -2.23 -2.69
N HIS A 1199 -13.80 -3.09 -3.70
CA HIS A 1199 -15.02 -3.40 -4.43
C HIS A 1199 -15.08 -4.90 -4.76
N TRP A 1200 -16.29 -5.45 -4.86
CA TRP A 1200 -16.56 -6.85 -5.20
C TRP A 1200 -17.27 -6.96 -6.55
N ALA A 1201 -16.79 -7.87 -7.40
CA ALA A 1201 -17.30 -8.02 -8.76
C ALA A 1201 -18.82 -8.27 -8.79
N ASN A 1202 -19.53 -7.54 -9.65
CA ASN A 1202 -20.98 -7.66 -9.81
C ASN A 1202 -21.34 -8.94 -10.59
N GLU A 1203 -21.40 -10.06 -9.86
CA GLU A 1203 -21.66 -11.41 -10.37
C GLU A 1203 -22.94 -12.03 -9.79
N VAL A 1204 -23.66 -11.29 -8.93
CA VAL A 1204 -24.87 -11.76 -8.26
C VAL A 1204 -26.07 -11.65 -9.21
N GLU A 1205 -26.64 -12.79 -9.57
CA GLU A 1205 -27.79 -12.88 -10.48
C GLU A 1205 -29.12 -12.62 -9.76
N PHE A 1206 -30.01 -11.86 -10.40
CA PHE A 1206 -31.39 -11.58 -10.02
C PHE A 1206 -32.33 -12.14 -11.09
N GLY A 1207 -33.38 -12.84 -10.64
CA GLY A 1207 -34.50 -13.17 -11.51
C GLY A 1207 -35.51 -12.03 -11.57
N VAL A 1208 -36.36 -12.05 -12.59
CA VAL A 1208 -37.29 -10.97 -12.87
C VAL A 1208 -38.70 -11.54 -13.01
N GLU A 1209 -39.65 -10.96 -12.29
CA GLU A 1209 -41.07 -11.28 -12.42
C GLU A 1209 -41.56 -11.00 -13.84
N LYS A 1210 -42.49 -11.81 -14.38
CA LYS A 1210 -42.99 -11.65 -15.75
C LYS A 1210 -44.34 -10.95 -15.79
#